data_AF-A0AAU9USZ5-F1
#
_entry.id   AF-A0AAU9USZ5-F1
#
_cell.length_a   1.000
_cell.length_b   1.000
_cell.length_c   1.000
_cell.angle_alpha   90.00
_cell.angle_beta   90.00
_cell.angle_gamma   90.00
#
_symmetry.space_group_name_H-M   'P 1'
#
loop_
_entity.id
_entity.type
_entity.pdbx_description
1 polymer ?
#
loop_
_entity_poly.entity_id
_entity_poly.type
_entity_poly.pdbx_seq_one_letter_code
_entity_poly.pdbx_strand_id
1 'polypeptide(L)'
;MHCYKFLILLPLLLLPEPAPAWKTDTVKLWARTLGEELWRLSESLTKSDQIRFKYKQMNASVKKKDGKQILESSLRSVSTMLTRKINAVKCIHATAERLAADFNYTIVRDKNYDFQYCSAKYSKFFFEDGSELKRGDEIPKFAKNNKNYENVTLEKDSHFYDISVNTNKSCVHVPTNIFYKENDSLGAILWSKELTDTFINNYNSDPSLVWQYFGSAHGVLRFYPGMPWNKNEVDTYDCRVKSWYIEAATCSKDVIILFDVSGSMTGFKNYVARRTLKSLLATLSNNDYVNVFWFNATTAEVVSCFKGLVQATPENLLTIINTLEPTDNGKKHKIPLEGNANLTTAYITAFTTLKQRRQECNVSSQQGCNQLVMLITDYVPGNLTEVFEEYNREVVGNKTYIPVRVFTYLIGKEVTNVQEIQWMACLNRGYFVHIHSVEEVQQQVLKYINVIARPMILAGENPPPTWTHANIDYTPDEDKLVTSVAIPAFDYKYNDEHNDAILLGVAGTDVPIDSIAKLAQPHQLGVNGYSFIVSNNGYLLLHPLLITTINNKLQENYNSVDFVEVEQVDDGKGPRELGEKIKDLRMNLVEGSHGSMTNVEVLFHYDNMRRISRVHHDYFFNKLEGTPFSMGISLPMGYGDTELMLKDNPLEAKQGQELIGVNVTSYFNFAYRVHRDW
;
A
#
# COMPACT_ATOMS: atom_id res chain seq x y z
N MET A 1 -41.64 84.89 51.51
CA MET A 1 -42.93 84.17 51.35
C MET A 1 -43.24 84.07 49.87
N HIS A 2 -43.80 82.94 49.46
CA HIS A 2 -44.34 82.62 48.13
C HIS A 2 -43.35 82.19 47.03
N CYS A 3 -43.29 80.86 46.89
CA CYS A 3 -43.71 80.14 45.69
C CYS A 3 -42.73 80.03 44.49
N TYR A 4 -42.64 78.78 44.00
CA TYR A 4 -42.43 78.28 42.64
C TYR A 4 -41.13 77.56 42.24
N LYS A 5 -41.37 76.32 41.76
CA LYS A 5 -40.71 75.52 40.70
C LYS A 5 -39.33 74.95 41.03
N PHE A 6 -39.10 73.64 41.21
CA PHE A 6 -39.58 72.44 40.48
C PHE A 6 -39.45 72.54 38.96
N LEU A 7 -38.29 72.12 38.44
CA LEU A 7 -38.15 71.13 37.35
C LEU A 7 -36.66 70.96 37.04
N ILE A 8 -36.04 69.84 37.42
CA ILE A 8 -35.00 69.18 36.61
C ILE A 8 -35.19 67.67 36.79
N LEU A 9 -35.78 67.06 35.76
CA LEU A 9 -35.61 65.66 35.41
C LEU A 9 -34.12 65.32 35.31
N LEU A 10 -33.69 64.16 35.81
CA LEU A 10 -32.80 63.23 35.09
C LEU A 10 -32.66 61.93 35.90
N PRO A 11 -32.31 60.79 35.27
CA PRO A 11 -33.18 59.62 35.17
C PRO A 11 -32.67 58.47 36.04
N LEU A 12 -33.53 57.45 36.19
CA LEU A 12 -33.16 56.10 36.58
C LEU A 12 -31.91 55.66 35.79
N LEU A 13 -30.75 55.69 36.45
CA LEU A 13 -29.64 54.80 36.13
C LEU A 13 -29.99 53.44 36.75
N LEU A 14 -30.74 52.63 36.01
CA LEU A 14 -30.66 51.18 36.10
C LEU A 14 -29.27 50.78 35.62
N LEU A 15 -28.27 50.94 36.48
CA LEU A 15 -27.08 50.12 36.39
C LEU A 15 -27.54 48.72 36.81
N PRO A 16 -27.45 47.69 35.95
CA PRO A 16 -27.52 46.34 36.47
C PRO A 16 -26.35 46.22 37.44
N GLU A 17 -26.65 46.06 38.74
CA GLU A 17 -25.64 45.67 39.70
C GLU A 17 -24.92 44.45 39.09
N PRO A 18 -23.59 44.47 38.97
CA PRO A 18 -22.87 43.28 38.57
C PRO A 18 -23.23 42.22 39.61
N ALA A 19 -23.94 41.18 39.18
CA ALA A 19 -24.28 40.05 40.04
C ALA A 19 -23.00 39.66 40.79
N PRO A 20 -23.00 39.67 42.14
CA PRO A 20 -21.78 39.40 42.89
C PRO A 20 -21.29 38.04 42.45
N ALA A 21 -20.07 38.00 41.90
CA ALA A 21 -19.39 36.75 41.59
C ALA A 21 -19.54 35.84 42.81
N TRP A 22 -20.19 34.68 42.63
CA TRP A 22 -20.52 33.81 43.75
C TRP A 22 -19.28 33.53 44.57
N LYS A 23 -19.39 33.63 45.90
CA LYS A 23 -18.28 33.34 46.81
C LYS A 23 -17.71 31.96 46.47
N THR A 24 -16.43 31.90 46.16
CA THR A 24 -15.71 30.68 45.73
C THR A 24 -15.97 29.50 46.67
N ASP A 25 -16.12 29.77 47.97
CA ASP A 25 -16.37 28.76 48.98
C ASP A 25 -17.76 28.11 48.87
N THR A 26 -18.78 28.89 48.49
CA THR A 26 -20.13 28.38 48.27
C THR A 26 -20.18 27.47 47.04
N VAL A 27 -19.51 27.86 45.95
CA VAL A 27 -19.41 27.04 44.73
C VAL A 27 -18.64 25.73 45.01
N LYS A 28 -17.56 25.78 45.78
CA LYS A 28 -16.82 24.58 46.22
C LYS A 28 -17.71 23.63 47.03
N LEU A 29 -18.50 24.17 47.97
CA LEU A 29 -19.40 23.36 48.79
C LEU A 29 -20.48 22.68 47.93
N TRP A 30 -21.09 23.41 46.99
CA TRP A 30 -22.06 22.85 46.06
C TRP A 30 -21.46 21.77 45.16
N ALA A 31 -20.30 22.04 44.55
CA ALA A 31 -19.61 21.08 43.71
C ALA A 31 -19.25 19.79 44.46
N ARG A 32 -18.80 19.92 45.72
CA ARG A 32 -18.52 18.78 46.58
C ARG A 32 -19.79 18.00 46.93
N THR A 33 -20.87 18.70 47.32
CA THR A 33 -22.14 18.05 47.68
C THR A 33 -22.72 17.28 46.50
N LEU A 34 -22.76 17.92 45.32
CA LEU A 34 -23.21 17.30 44.08
C LEU A 34 -22.31 16.12 43.69
N GLY A 35 -20.99 16.28 43.78
CA GLY A 35 -20.02 15.22 43.49
C GLY A 35 -20.20 14.00 44.39
N GLU A 36 -20.41 14.21 45.69
CA GLU A 36 -20.69 13.14 46.66
C GLU A 36 -22.03 12.44 46.38
N GLU A 37 -23.08 13.18 46.04
CA GLU A 37 -24.38 12.60 45.67
C GLU A 37 -24.30 11.76 44.39
N LEU A 38 -23.63 12.27 43.35
CA LEU A 38 -23.41 11.55 42.10
C LEU A 38 -22.56 10.29 42.31
N TRP A 39 -21.52 10.36 43.15
CA TRP A 39 -20.69 9.22 43.49
C TRP A 39 -21.51 8.12 44.19
N ARG A 40 -22.29 8.48 45.21
CA ARG A 40 -23.15 7.53 45.94
C ARG A 40 -24.23 6.91 45.05
N LEU A 41 -24.83 7.72 44.17
CA LEU A 41 -25.80 7.23 43.19
C LEU A 41 -25.13 6.21 42.25
N SER A 42 -23.93 6.52 41.76
CA SER A 42 -23.14 5.62 40.90
C SER A 42 -22.80 4.31 41.61
N GLU A 43 -22.32 4.34 42.85
CA GLU A 43 -22.04 3.12 43.65
C GLU A 43 -23.30 2.28 43.85
N SER A 44 -24.43 2.90 44.18
CA SER A 44 -25.71 2.22 44.40
C SER A 44 -26.25 1.54 43.13
N LEU A 45 -26.13 2.21 41.98
CA LEU A 45 -26.62 1.72 40.69
C LEU A 45 -25.68 0.65 40.09
N THR A 46 -24.38 0.92 40.07
CA THR A 46 -23.39 0.02 39.42
C THR A 46 -23.04 -1.18 40.29
N LYS A 47 -23.16 -1.06 41.62
CA LYS A 47 -22.82 -2.10 42.60
C LYS A 47 -21.41 -2.68 42.38
N SER A 48 -20.46 -1.84 41.98
CA SER A 48 -19.07 -2.22 41.67
C SER A 48 -18.39 -3.04 42.78
N ASP A 49 -18.65 -2.70 44.04
CA ASP A 49 -18.12 -3.43 45.20
C ASP A 49 -18.66 -4.85 45.32
N GLN A 50 -19.94 -5.07 44.99
CA GLN A 50 -20.53 -6.41 45.00
C GLN A 50 -19.89 -7.28 43.92
N ILE A 51 -19.62 -6.71 42.75
CA ILE A 51 -18.92 -7.39 41.64
C ILE A 51 -17.50 -7.75 42.08
N ARG A 52 -16.75 -6.80 42.65
CA ARG A 52 -15.39 -7.03 43.14
C ARG A 52 -15.34 -8.10 44.23
N PHE A 53 -16.31 -8.10 45.14
CA PHE A 53 -16.42 -9.12 46.19
C PHE A 53 -16.74 -10.49 45.60
N LYS A 54 -17.63 -10.58 44.60
CA LYS A 54 -17.97 -11.83 43.91
C LYS A 54 -16.76 -12.45 43.21
N TYR A 55 -15.92 -11.66 42.52
CA TYR A 55 -14.68 -12.18 41.93
C TYR A 55 -13.75 -12.82 42.99
N LYS A 56 -13.66 -12.22 44.19
CA LYS A 56 -12.91 -12.80 45.31
C LYS A 56 -13.56 -14.06 45.87
N GLN A 57 -14.89 -14.10 45.97
CA GLN A 57 -15.63 -15.29 46.43
C GLN A 57 -15.44 -16.49 45.50
N MET A 58 -15.37 -16.26 44.19
CA MET A 58 -15.23 -17.30 43.17
C MET A 58 -13.78 -17.80 43.00
N ASN A 59 -12.89 -17.50 43.95
CA ASN A 59 -11.47 -17.91 43.94
C ASN A 59 -10.72 -17.60 42.63
N ALA A 60 -11.12 -16.55 41.91
CA ALA A 60 -10.46 -16.16 40.68
C ALA A 60 -9.01 -15.76 40.98
N SER A 61 -8.06 -16.40 40.30
CA SER A 61 -6.64 -16.08 40.45
C SER A 61 -6.22 -15.05 39.40
N VAL A 62 -5.26 -14.20 39.76
CA VAL A 62 -4.73 -13.19 38.85
C VAL A 62 -3.30 -13.57 38.52
N LYS A 63 -2.98 -13.61 37.23
CA LYS A 63 -1.63 -13.85 36.74
C LYS A 63 -1.13 -12.58 36.06
N LYS A 64 0.11 -12.20 36.31
CA LYS A 64 0.75 -11.12 35.54
C LYS A 64 1.05 -11.63 34.13
N LYS A 65 0.67 -10.85 33.11
CA LYS A 65 0.97 -11.15 31.71
C LYS A 65 2.45 -10.93 31.46
N ASP A 66 3.04 -11.84 30.70
CA ASP A 66 4.38 -11.66 30.17
C ASP A 66 4.27 -11.17 28.73
N GLY A 67 4.41 -9.86 28.53
CA GLY A 67 4.33 -9.23 27.21
C GLY A 67 5.35 -9.80 26.22
N LYS A 68 6.54 -10.21 26.68
CA LYS A 68 7.55 -10.82 25.81
C LYS A 68 7.07 -12.19 25.33
N GLN A 69 6.54 -13.01 26.22
CA GLN A 69 6.02 -14.33 25.86
C GLN A 69 4.82 -14.25 24.90
N ILE A 70 3.89 -13.30 25.13
CA ILE A 70 2.72 -13.08 24.25
C ILE A 70 3.20 -12.64 22.86
N LEU A 71 4.16 -11.72 22.81
CA LEU A 71 4.76 -11.28 21.56
C LEU A 71 5.44 -12.44 20.83
N GLU A 72 6.27 -13.25 21.50
CA GLU A 72 6.94 -14.42 20.90
C GLU A 72 5.94 -15.45 20.34
N SER A 73 4.85 -15.72 21.05
CA SER A 73 3.80 -16.62 20.56
C SER A 73 3.10 -16.05 19.31
N SER A 74 2.82 -14.74 19.32
CA SER A 74 2.19 -14.04 18.19
C SER A 74 3.12 -14.00 16.98
N LEU A 75 4.39 -13.65 17.18
CA LEU A 75 5.44 -13.66 16.17
C LEU A 75 5.56 -15.04 15.52
N ARG A 76 5.63 -16.12 16.31
CA ARG A 76 5.73 -17.48 15.78
C ARG A 76 4.54 -17.82 14.89
N SER A 77 3.34 -17.46 15.30
CA SER A 77 2.10 -17.74 14.56
C SER A 77 2.05 -16.96 13.24
N VAL A 78 2.33 -15.65 13.30
CA VAL A 78 2.35 -14.77 12.13
C VAL A 78 3.48 -15.15 11.17
N SER A 79 4.72 -15.32 11.65
CA SER A 79 5.86 -15.72 10.82
C SER A 79 5.64 -17.08 10.13
N THR A 80 5.03 -18.05 10.81
CA THR A 80 4.69 -19.34 10.20
C THR A 80 3.70 -19.16 9.04
N MET A 81 2.67 -18.33 9.24
CA MET A 81 1.70 -18.04 8.18
C MET A 81 2.38 -17.33 7.00
N LEU A 82 3.14 -16.26 7.23
CA LEU A 82 3.82 -15.50 6.17
C LEU A 82 4.84 -16.37 5.41
N THR A 83 5.55 -17.26 6.11
CA THR A 83 6.49 -18.22 5.48
C THR A 83 5.76 -19.20 4.55
N ARG A 84 4.57 -19.67 4.92
CA ARG A 84 3.75 -20.52 4.04
C ARG A 84 3.32 -19.77 2.78
N LYS A 85 2.97 -18.48 2.90
CA LYS A 85 2.64 -17.63 1.74
C LYS A 85 3.83 -17.44 0.80
N ILE A 86 5.02 -17.18 1.37
CA ILE A 86 6.27 -17.11 0.58
C ILE A 86 6.51 -18.41 -0.18
N ASN A 87 6.35 -19.57 0.49
CA ASN A 87 6.56 -20.86 -0.15
C ASN A 87 5.57 -21.12 -1.29
N ALA A 88 4.29 -20.76 -1.12
CA ALA A 88 3.29 -20.87 -2.18
C ALA A 88 3.68 -20.06 -3.43
N VAL A 89 4.18 -18.82 -3.24
CA VAL A 89 4.64 -17.97 -4.36
C VAL A 89 5.92 -18.52 -4.99
N LYS A 90 6.86 -19.06 -4.20
CA LYS A 90 8.04 -19.75 -4.74
C LYS A 90 7.66 -20.92 -5.64
N CYS A 91 6.65 -21.71 -5.26
CA CYS A 91 6.13 -22.80 -6.09
C CYS A 91 5.53 -22.29 -7.40
N ILE A 92 4.76 -21.19 -7.37
CA ILE A 92 4.19 -20.58 -8.59
C ILE A 92 5.31 -20.07 -9.50
N HIS A 93 6.26 -19.32 -8.95
CA HIS A 93 7.41 -18.77 -9.65
C HIS A 93 8.22 -19.86 -10.36
N ALA A 94 8.68 -20.89 -9.62
CA ALA A 94 9.48 -21.97 -10.19
C ALA A 94 8.71 -22.76 -11.26
N THR A 95 7.40 -22.96 -11.07
CA THR A 95 6.57 -23.61 -12.08
C THR A 95 6.43 -22.74 -13.33
N ALA A 96 6.24 -21.43 -13.17
CA ALA A 96 6.07 -20.51 -14.29
C ALA A 96 7.30 -20.47 -15.21
N GLU A 97 8.50 -20.39 -14.64
CA GLU A 97 9.75 -20.40 -15.41
C GLU A 97 9.94 -21.70 -16.19
N ARG A 98 9.68 -22.85 -15.54
CA ARG A 98 9.73 -24.17 -16.19
C ARG A 98 8.74 -24.28 -17.34
N LEU A 99 7.48 -23.90 -17.11
CA LEU A 99 6.42 -23.97 -18.12
C LEU A 99 6.72 -23.08 -19.33
N ALA A 100 7.21 -21.86 -19.11
CA ALA A 100 7.56 -20.96 -20.20
C ALA A 100 8.77 -21.46 -21.01
N ALA A 101 9.76 -22.08 -20.36
CA ALA A 101 10.91 -22.67 -21.04
C ALA A 101 10.51 -23.88 -21.90
N ASP A 102 9.65 -24.77 -21.37
CA ASP A 102 9.19 -25.98 -22.06
C ASP A 102 8.17 -25.68 -23.18
N PHE A 103 7.55 -24.50 -23.17
CA PHE A 103 6.47 -24.17 -24.10
C PHE A 103 6.92 -24.03 -25.56
N ASN A 104 6.12 -24.61 -26.46
CA ASN A 104 6.34 -24.50 -27.90
C ASN A 104 5.59 -23.29 -28.50
N TYR A 105 6.29 -22.16 -28.63
CA TYR A 105 5.75 -20.91 -29.19
C TYR A 105 5.35 -20.98 -30.67
N THR A 106 5.68 -22.03 -31.41
CA THR A 106 5.21 -22.17 -32.81
C THR A 106 3.69 -22.30 -32.91
N ILE A 107 3.06 -22.86 -31.88
CA ILE A 107 1.60 -23.03 -31.77
C ILE A 107 0.88 -21.68 -31.79
N VAL A 108 1.48 -20.65 -31.19
CA VAL A 108 0.92 -19.28 -31.13
C VAL A 108 0.81 -18.66 -32.52
N ARG A 109 1.69 -19.04 -33.44
CA ARG A 109 1.70 -18.53 -34.82
C ARG A 109 0.64 -19.21 -35.70
N ASP A 110 0.10 -20.35 -35.26
CA ASP A 110 -0.96 -21.05 -35.98
C ASP A 110 -2.33 -20.42 -35.68
N LYS A 111 -2.88 -19.74 -36.70
CA LYS A 111 -4.19 -19.08 -36.60
C LYS A 111 -5.35 -20.07 -36.47
N ASN A 112 -5.15 -21.35 -36.79
CA ASN A 112 -6.16 -22.39 -36.72
C ASN A 112 -6.09 -23.22 -35.44
N TYR A 113 -5.17 -22.90 -34.54
CA TYR A 113 -5.08 -23.59 -33.26
C TYR A 113 -6.34 -23.37 -32.42
N ASP A 114 -7.04 -24.45 -32.09
CA ASP A 114 -8.21 -24.41 -31.23
C ASP A 114 -7.79 -24.40 -29.76
N PHE A 115 -8.28 -23.42 -29.00
CA PHE A 115 -7.95 -23.26 -27.60
C PHE A 115 -9.13 -22.72 -26.81
N GLN A 116 -9.20 -23.14 -25.55
CA GLN A 116 -10.21 -22.70 -24.60
C GLN A 116 -9.56 -22.25 -23.30
N TYR A 117 -10.09 -21.16 -22.75
CA TYR A 117 -9.68 -20.63 -21.44
C TYR A 117 -10.85 -19.91 -20.74
N CYS A 118 -10.79 -19.81 -19.41
CA CYS A 118 -11.68 -18.94 -18.66
C CYS A 118 -11.24 -17.48 -18.82
N SER A 119 -12.04 -16.66 -19.50
CA SER A 119 -11.88 -15.21 -19.51
C SER A 119 -12.71 -14.59 -18.38
N ALA A 120 -12.05 -13.95 -17.42
CA ALA A 120 -12.74 -13.30 -16.30
C ALA A 120 -13.76 -12.24 -16.76
N LYS A 121 -13.48 -11.57 -17.89
CA LYS A 121 -14.33 -10.53 -18.47
C LYS A 121 -15.44 -11.07 -19.38
N TYR A 122 -15.17 -12.14 -20.12
CA TYR A 122 -16.04 -12.56 -21.24
C TYR A 122 -16.67 -13.95 -21.11
N SER A 123 -16.13 -14.88 -20.31
CA SER A 123 -16.68 -16.24 -20.10
C SER A 123 -18.06 -16.28 -19.47
N LYS A 124 -18.92 -17.22 -19.86
CA LYS A 124 -20.23 -17.37 -19.24
C LYS A 124 -20.10 -18.00 -17.87
N PHE A 125 -20.71 -17.37 -16.87
CA PHE A 125 -20.69 -17.82 -15.49
C PHE A 125 -22.10 -18.25 -15.08
N PHE A 126 -22.20 -19.39 -14.42
CA PHE A 126 -23.45 -19.97 -13.92
C PHE A 126 -23.35 -20.16 -12.42
N PHE A 127 -24.40 -19.83 -11.68
CA PHE A 127 -24.49 -20.17 -10.26
C PHE A 127 -24.89 -21.64 -10.07
N GLU A 128 -24.83 -22.13 -8.82
CA GLU A 128 -25.24 -23.49 -8.44
C GLU A 128 -26.68 -23.84 -8.86
N ASP A 129 -27.59 -22.85 -8.89
CA ASP A 129 -28.98 -23.02 -9.32
C ASP A 129 -29.16 -23.12 -10.86
N GLY A 130 -28.05 -23.07 -11.60
CA GLY A 130 -28.03 -23.08 -13.06
C GLY A 130 -28.40 -21.74 -13.70
N SER A 131 -28.65 -20.70 -12.92
CA SER A 131 -28.92 -19.36 -13.44
C SER A 131 -27.65 -18.73 -14.01
N GLU A 132 -27.77 -18.15 -15.21
CA GLU A 132 -26.67 -17.42 -15.82
C GLU A 132 -26.49 -16.07 -15.13
N LEU A 133 -25.27 -15.79 -14.71
CA LEU A 133 -24.89 -14.52 -14.12
C LEU A 133 -24.94 -13.42 -15.19
N LYS A 134 -26.05 -12.68 -15.24
CA LYS A 134 -26.26 -11.55 -16.17
C LYS A 134 -25.21 -10.45 -15.94
N ARG A 135 -24.75 -9.81 -17.02
CA ARG A 135 -23.85 -8.63 -16.97
C ARG A 135 -24.64 -7.38 -17.36
N GLY A 136 -24.33 -6.25 -16.73
CA GLY A 136 -24.92 -4.95 -17.05
C GLY A 136 -24.44 -4.39 -18.39
N ASP A 137 -23.20 -4.70 -18.78
CA ASP A 137 -22.57 -4.16 -19.98
C ASP A 137 -22.85 -4.96 -21.25
N GLU A 138 -22.99 -4.25 -22.37
CA GLU A 138 -23.03 -4.88 -23.69
C GLU A 138 -21.70 -5.57 -24.00
N ILE A 139 -21.74 -6.89 -24.14
CA ILE A 139 -20.58 -7.69 -24.56
C ILE A 139 -20.09 -7.18 -25.93
N PRO A 140 -18.80 -6.87 -26.10
CA PRO A 140 -18.26 -6.44 -27.39
C PRO A 140 -18.54 -7.44 -28.51
N LYS A 141 -18.69 -6.95 -29.75
CA LYS A 141 -18.98 -7.80 -30.93
C LYS A 141 -17.98 -8.95 -31.10
N PHE A 142 -16.70 -8.71 -30.80
CA PHE A 142 -15.65 -9.73 -30.90
C PHE A 142 -15.76 -10.85 -29.86
N ALA A 143 -16.46 -10.62 -28.75
CA ALA A 143 -16.59 -11.55 -27.63
C ALA A 143 -17.91 -12.33 -27.66
N LYS A 144 -18.91 -11.89 -28.44
CA LYS A 144 -20.18 -12.60 -28.61
C LYS A 144 -19.97 -13.94 -29.32
N ASN A 145 -20.46 -15.03 -28.71
CA ASN A 145 -20.41 -16.40 -29.25
C ASN A 145 -19.00 -16.91 -29.63
N ASN A 146 -17.98 -16.41 -28.94
CA ASN A 146 -16.61 -16.88 -29.16
C ASN A 146 -16.42 -18.28 -28.54
N LYS A 147 -15.98 -19.25 -29.36
CA LYS A 147 -15.75 -20.64 -28.95
C LYS A 147 -14.57 -20.82 -28.00
N ASN A 148 -13.70 -19.82 -27.92
CA ASN A 148 -12.49 -19.88 -27.11
C ASN A 148 -12.74 -19.61 -25.62
N TYR A 149 -13.95 -19.15 -25.25
CA TYR A 149 -14.31 -18.88 -23.86
C TYR A 149 -15.05 -20.07 -23.25
N GLU A 150 -14.54 -20.53 -22.11
CA GLU A 150 -15.17 -21.62 -21.36
C GLU A 150 -16.38 -21.13 -20.56
N ASN A 151 -17.32 -22.06 -20.32
CA ASN A 151 -18.39 -21.90 -19.35
C ASN A 151 -17.88 -22.33 -17.97
N VAL A 152 -18.19 -21.54 -16.94
CA VAL A 152 -17.70 -21.75 -15.57
C VAL A 152 -18.87 -21.74 -14.59
N THR A 153 -18.93 -22.74 -13.72
CA THR A 153 -19.88 -22.79 -12.59
C THR A 153 -19.25 -22.13 -11.37
N LEU A 154 -20.02 -21.35 -10.62
CA LEU A 154 -19.56 -20.63 -9.43
C LEU A 154 -20.27 -21.21 -8.20
N GLU A 155 -19.49 -21.42 -7.15
CA GLU A 155 -19.94 -21.86 -5.83
C GLU A 155 -19.67 -20.76 -4.81
N LYS A 156 -20.60 -20.56 -3.87
CA LYS A 156 -20.45 -19.52 -2.86
C LYS A 156 -19.59 -20.04 -1.71
N ASP A 157 -18.50 -19.34 -1.41
CA ASP A 157 -17.53 -19.79 -0.40
C ASP A 157 -17.25 -18.72 0.65
N SER A 158 -17.49 -19.05 1.92
CA SER A 158 -17.25 -18.20 3.08
C SER A 158 -15.77 -17.82 3.27
N HIS A 159 -14.84 -18.68 2.84
CA HIS A 159 -13.40 -18.41 2.90
C HIS A 159 -13.01 -17.26 1.97
N PHE A 160 -13.68 -17.17 0.82
CA PHE A 160 -13.54 -16.08 -0.15
C PHE A 160 -14.57 -14.98 0.08
N TYR A 161 -14.89 -14.68 1.34
CA TYR A 161 -15.79 -13.59 1.72
C TYR A 161 -17.21 -13.71 1.15
N ASP A 162 -17.73 -14.93 1.06
CA ASP A 162 -19.06 -15.18 0.50
C ASP A 162 -19.18 -14.78 -0.99
N ILE A 163 -18.05 -14.63 -1.69
CA ILE A 163 -17.99 -14.40 -3.14
C ILE A 163 -18.21 -15.74 -3.86
N SER A 164 -18.93 -15.69 -4.97
CA SER A 164 -19.13 -16.86 -5.84
C SER A 164 -17.89 -17.10 -6.72
N VAL A 165 -17.16 -18.18 -6.46
CA VAL A 165 -15.87 -18.52 -7.08
C VAL A 165 -15.86 -19.95 -7.60
N ASN A 166 -14.88 -20.29 -8.44
CA ASN A 166 -14.62 -21.66 -8.88
C ASN A 166 -13.24 -22.11 -8.40
N THR A 167 -13.21 -23.10 -7.52
CA THR A 167 -11.98 -23.66 -6.92
C THR A 167 -11.30 -24.73 -7.80
N ASN A 168 -11.89 -25.12 -8.93
CA ASN A 168 -11.31 -26.10 -9.84
C ASN A 168 -10.58 -25.45 -11.03
N LYS A 169 -10.78 -24.15 -11.29
CA LYS A 169 -10.21 -23.46 -12.46
C LYS A 169 -9.63 -22.11 -12.07
N SER A 170 -8.59 -21.69 -12.81
CA SER A 170 -8.11 -20.30 -12.81
C SER A 170 -8.70 -19.52 -13.97
N CYS A 171 -8.90 -18.22 -13.78
CA CYS A 171 -9.41 -17.33 -14.82
C CYS A 171 -8.37 -16.28 -15.21
N VAL A 172 -8.52 -15.72 -16.40
CA VAL A 172 -7.58 -14.77 -16.98
C VAL A 172 -8.25 -13.42 -17.21
N HIS A 173 -7.64 -12.38 -16.66
CA HIS A 173 -7.91 -10.99 -16.97
C HIS A 173 -6.96 -10.49 -18.06
N VAL A 174 -7.53 -9.83 -19.06
CA VAL A 174 -6.79 -9.16 -20.15
C VAL A 174 -7.22 -7.69 -20.15
N PRO A 175 -6.27 -6.75 -20.00
CA PRO A 175 -6.53 -5.32 -20.04
C PRO A 175 -7.27 -4.90 -21.33
N THR A 176 -8.11 -3.88 -21.23
CA THR A 176 -8.97 -3.44 -22.34
C THR A 176 -8.19 -2.94 -23.57
N ASN A 177 -6.98 -2.42 -23.36
CA ASN A 177 -6.07 -1.93 -24.40
C ASN A 177 -5.21 -3.03 -25.06
N ILE A 178 -5.35 -4.30 -24.65
CA ILE A 178 -4.56 -5.43 -25.16
C ILE A 178 -5.48 -6.43 -25.84
N PHE A 179 -5.07 -6.90 -27.01
CA PHE A 179 -5.83 -7.90 -27.74
C PHE A 179 -5.36 -9.31 -27.39
N TYR A 180 -6.27 -10.15 -26.87
CA TYR A 180 -5.93 -11.49 -26.37
C TYR A 180 -5.35 -12.47 -27.43
N LYS A 181 -5.52 -12.20 -28.75
CA LYS A 181 -4.90 -13.01 -29.83
C LYS A 181 -3.58 -12.44 -30.35
N GLU A 182 -3.08 -11.35 -29.78
CA GLU A 182 -1.71 -10.92 -30.03
C GLU A 182 -0.75 -12.03 -29.60
N ASN A 183 0.32 -12.28 -30.38
CA ASN A 183 1.19 -13.45 -30.18
C ASN A 183 1.67 -13.56 -28.73
N ASP A 184 2.19 -12.48 -28.17
CA ASP A 184 2.76 -12.48 -26.83
C ASP A 184 1.70 -12.72 -25.74
N SER A 185 0.53 -12.09 -25.88
CA SER A 185 -0.60 -12.26 -24.96
C SER A 185 -1.20 -13.66 -25.04
N LEU A 186 -1.35 -14.19 -26.26
CA LEU A 186 -1.85 -15.55 -26.48
C LEU A 186 -0.87 -16.59 -25.94
N GLY A 187 0.43 -16.41 -26.18
CA GLY A 187 1.47 -17.22 -25.58
C GLY A 187 1.33 -17.27 -24.05
N ALA A 188 1.23 -16.11 -23.41
CA ALA A 188 1.01 -15.98 -21.97
C ALA A 188 -0.25 -16.71 -21.50
N ILE A 189 -1.37 -16.63 -22.23
CA ILE A 189 -2.62 -17.34 -21.87
C ILE A 189 -2.44 -18.85 -21.93
N LEU A 190 -1.76 -19.36 -22.97
CA LEU A 190 -1.65 -20.79 -23.24
C LEU A 190 -0.69 -21.50 -22.28
N TRP A 191 0.56 -21.03 -22.15
CA TRP A 191 1.53 -21.72 -21.29
C TRP A 191 1.14 -21.63 -19.81
N SER A 192 0.53 -20.52 -19.39
CA SER A 192 0.12 -20.33 -17.99
C SER A 192 -1.08 -21.20 -17.58
N LYS A 193 -1.72 -21.91 -18.51
CA LYS A 193 -2.86 -22.80 -18.21
C LYS A 193 -2.50 -23.86 -17.16
N GLU A 194 -1.30 -24.42 -17.27
CA GLU A 194 -0.79 -25.46 -16.36
C GLU A 194 -0.46 -24.94 -14.95
N LEU A 195 -0.40 -23.62 -14.73
CA LEU A 195 -0.28 -23.05 -13.38
C LEU A 195 -1.51 -23.33 -12.50
N THR A 196 -2.65 -23.68 -13.10
CA THR A 196 -3.88 -23.99 -12.37
C THR A 196 -3.68 -25.13 -11.37
N ASP A 197 -2.94 -26.18 -11.75
CA ASP A 197 -2.66 -27.32 -10.88
C ASP A 197 -1.80 -26.91 -9.68
N THR A 198 -0.83 -26.02 -9.90
CA THR A 198 -0.01 -25.46 -8.81
C THR A 198 -0.85 -24.61 -7.87
N PHE A 199 -1.77 -23.78 -8.37
CA PHE A 199 -2.66 -22.98 -7.51
C PHE A 199 -3.56 -23.86 -6.63
N ILE A 200 -4.12 -24.92 -7.20
CA ILE A 200 -4.97 -25.88 -6.47
C ILE A 200 -4.15 -26.62 -5.41
N ASN A 201 -2.95 -27.10 -5.76
CA ASN A 201 -2.06 -27.80 -4.82
C ASN A 201 -1.63 -26.90 -3.65
N ASN A 202 -1.33 -25.63 -3.93
CA ASN A 202 -1.02 -24.64 -2.91
C ASN A 202 -2.21 -24.44 -1.97
N TYR A 203 -3.41 -24.26 -2.51
CA TYR A 203 -4.63 -24.07 -1.71
C TYR A 203 -4.98 -25.30 -0.85
N ASN A 204 -4.83 -26.51 -1.40
CA ASN A 204 -5.02 -27.75 -0.65
C ASN A 204 -3.99 -27.93 0.48
N SER A 205 -2.78 -27.40 0.29
CA SER A 205 -1.71 -27.44 1.31
C SER A 205 -1.89 -26.37 2.39
N ASP A 206 -2.39 -25.19 2.01
CA ASP A 206 -2.70 -24.08 2.91
C ASP A 206 -4.06 -23.46 2.57
N PRO A 207 -5.15 -23.95 3.19
CA PRO A 207 -6.49 -23.43 2.97
C PRO A 207 -6.69 -21.98 3.42
N SER A 208 -5.70 -21.35 4.10
CA SER A 208 -5.77 -19.94 4.45
C SER A 208 -5.38 -19.00 3.30
N LEU A 209 -4.99 -19.52 2.13
CA LEU A 209 -4.69 -18.74 0.92
C LEU A 209 -5.97 -18.15 0.32
N VAL A 210 -5.97 -16.84 0.07
CA VAL A 210 -7.08 -16.16 -0.62
C VAL A 210 -6.76 -16.10 -2.12
N TRP A 211 -6.17 -15.02 -2.59
CA TRP A 211 -5.84 -14.86 -4.01
C TRP A 211 -4.44 -15.34 -4.33
N GLN A 212 -4.32 -16.11 -5.40
CA GLN A 212 -3.04 -16.47 -6.01
C GLN A 212 -3.06 -16.03 -7.46
N TYR A 213 -1.96 -15.44 -7.94
CA TYR A 213 -1.94 -14.93 -9.30
C TYR A 213 -0.54 -14.89 -9.91
N PHE A 214 -0.52 -14.85 -11.24
CA PHE A 214 0.65 -14.60 -12.07
C PHE A 214 0.32 -13.52 -13.09
N GLY A 215 1.04 -12.39 -13.03
CA GLY A 215 0.96 -11.32 -14.01
C GLY A 215 2.10 -11.43 -15.02
N SER A 216 1.78 -11.51 -16.30
CA SER A 216 2.78 -11.52 -17.37
C SER A 216 3.32 -10.12 -17.65
N ALA A 217 4.56 -10.02 -18.16
CA ALA A 217 5.12 -8.77 -18.70
C ALA A 217 4.29 -8.16 -19.85
N HIS A 218 3.44 -8.96 -20.48
CA HIS A 218 2.49 -8.51 -21.51
C HIS A 218 1.15 -8.02 -20.95
N GLY A 219 0.96 -7.97 -19.63
CA GLY A 219 -0.24 -7.42 -18.98
C GLY A 219 -1.37 -8.42 -18.75
N VAL A 220 -1.20 -9.68 -19.18
CA VAL A 220 -2.15 -10.76 -18.91
C VAL A 220 -2.02 -11.21 -17.45
N LEU A 221 -3.12 -11.19 -16.71
CA LEU A 221 -3.18 -11.66 -15.32
C LEU A 221 -3.97 -12.97 -15.24
N ARG A 222 -3.33 -14.05 -14.78
CA ARG A 222 -4.03 -15.28 -14.40
C ARG A 222 -4.18 -15.31 -12.88
N PHE A 223 -5.38 -15.56 -12.39
CA PHE A 223 -5.67 -15.60 -10.96
C PHE A 223 -6.54 -16.81 -10.59
N TYR A 224 -6.42 -17.23 -9.34
CA TYR A 224 -7.14 -18.34 -8.73
C TYR A 224 -7.63 -17.93 -7.32
N PRO A 225 -8.85 -18.35 -6.91
CA PRO A 225 -9.83 -19.12 -7.67
C PRO A 225 -10.46 -18.35 -8.84
N GLY A 226 -11.09 -19.07 -9.77
CA GLY A 226 -11.69 -18.47 -10.97
C GLY A 226 -12.98 -17.73 -10.64
N MET A 227 -13.07 -16.45 -11.00
CA MET A 227 -14.26 -15.64 -10.80
C MET A 227 -14.47 -14.63 -11.95
N PRO A 228 -15.69 -14.12 -12.14
CA PRO A 228 -15.93 -12.99 -13.05
C PRO A 228 -15.20 -11.73 -12.56
N TRP A 229 -14.61 -10.98 -13.50
CA TRP A 229 -14.03 -9.67 -13.20
C TRP A 229 -15.14 -8.63 -12.99
N ASN A 230 -14.94 -7.73 -12.03
CA ASN A 230 -15.90 -6.73 -11.53
C ASN A 230 -16.64 -5.98 -12.65
N LYS A 231 -17.95 -5.70 -12.42
CA LYS A 231 -19.02 -5.53 -13.41
C LYS A 231 -19.69 -4.15 -13.48
N ASN A 232 -19.33 -3.21 -12.62
CA ASN A 232 -20.07 -1.94 -12.48
C ASN A 232 -19.28 -0.69 -12.92
N GLU A 233 -17.97 -0.80 -13.10
CA GLU A 233 -17.10 0.31 -13.49
C GLU A 233 -16.26 -0.02 -14.73
N VAL A 234 -15.80 1.01 -15.43
CA VAL A 234 -14.92 0.85 -16.59
C VAL A 234 -13.61 0.19 -16.16
N ASP A 235 -13.35 -1.00 -16.70
CA ASP A 235 -12.13 -1.76 -16.39
C ASP A 235 -10.88 -1.05 -16.90
N THR A 236 -10.16 -0.44 -15.97
CA THR A 236 -8.86 0.22 -16.16
C THR A 236 -7.70 -0.59 -15.56
N TYR A 237 -7.96 -1.83 -15.14
CA TYR A 237 -6.96 -2.64 -14.47
C TYR A 237 -5.87 -3.10 -15.43
N ASP A 238 -4.62 -2.94 -15.01
CA ASP A 238 -3.43 -3.55 -15.61
C ASP A 238 -2.54 -4.01 -14.45
N CYS A 239 -2.11 -5.29 -14.47
CA CYS A 239 -1.32 -5.84 -13.38
C CYS A 239 0.07 -5.18 -13.28
N ARG A 240 0.61 -4.66 -14.39
CA ARG A 240 1.98 -4.13 -14.47
C ARG A 240 2.17 -2.79 -13.78
N VAL A 241 1.09 -2.06 -13.53
CA VAL A 241 1.10 -0.80 -12.78
C VAL A 241 0.83 -1.00 -11.28
N LYS A 242 0.57 -2.23 -10.84
CA LYS A 242 0.27 -2.51 -9.43
C LYS A 242 1.56 -2.58 -8.61
N SER A 243 1.49 -2.13 -7.36
CA SER A 243 2.63 -2.08 -6.44
C SER A 243 3.32 -3.43 -6.30
N TRP A 244 2.56 -4.53 -6.17
CA TRP A 244 3.12 -5.89 -6.07
C TRP A 244 3.93 -6.30 -7.30
N TYR A 245 3.56 -5.82 -8.48
CA TYR A 245 4.27 -6.12 -9.72
C TYR A 245 5.55 -5.27 -9.80
N ILE A 246 5.44 -3.96 -9.57
CA ILE A 246 6.54 -3.01 -9.70
C ILE A 246 7.62 -3.26 -8.65
N GLU A 247 7.23 -3.43 -7.39
CA GLU A 247 8.18 -3.62 -6.27
C GLU A 247 8.91 -4.97 -6.36
N ALA A 248 8.29 -5.99 -6.96
CA ALA A 248 8.96 -7.26 -7.22
C ALA A 248 9.83 -7.22 -8.49
N ALA A 249 9.36 -6.57 -9.56
CA ALA A 249 10.09 -6.51 -10.84
C ALA A 249 11.26 -5.50 -10.83
N THR A 250 11.22 -4.50 -9.96
CA THR A 250 12.22 -3.43 -9.90
C THR A 250 12.79 -3.28 -8.49
N CYS A 251 14.11 -3.11 -8.37
CA CYS A 251 14.72 -2.66 -7.12
C CYS A 251 14.42 -1.17 -6.88
N SER A 252 14.64 -0.71 -5.64
CA SER A 252 14.52 0.72 -5.29
C SER A 252 15.37 1.60 -6.22
N LYS A 253 14.78 2.71 -6.63
CA LYS A 253 15.34 3.59 -7.65
C LYS A 253 15.31 5.05 -7.24
N ASP A 254 16.38 5.75 -7.60
CA ASP A 254 16.50 7.21 -7.52
C ASP A 254 16.24 7.77 -8.93
N VAL A 255 15.15 8.50 -9.08
CA VAL A 255 14.67 8.96 -10.39
C VAL A 255 14.69 10.48 -10.48
N ILE A 256 15.39 11.00 -11.48
CA ILE A 256 15.23 12.41 -11.89
C ILE A 256 14.47 12.44 -13.21
N ILE A 257 13.36 13.16 -13.23
CA ILE A 257 12.58 13.38 -14.45
C ILE A 257 12.86 14.80 -14.96
N LEU A 258 13.33 14.89 -16.20
CA LEU A 258 13.55 16.16 -16.91
C LEU A 258 12.34 16.43 -17.80
N PHE A 259 11.61 17.49 -17.49
CA PHE A 259 10.36 17.87 -18.14
C PHE A 259 10.54 19.12 -19.01
N ASP A 260 10.40 18.98 -20.32
CA ASP A 260 10.55 20.10 -21.26
C ASP A 260 9.38 21.08 -21.16
N VAL A 261 9.67 22.35 -20.87
CA VAL A 261 8.70 23.46 -20.86
C VAL A 261 9.04 24.55 -21.89
N SER A 262 9.80 24.20 -22.93
CA SER A 262 10.08 25.10 -24.04
C SER A 262 8.83 25.43 -24.85
N GLY A 263 8.90 26.49 -25.67
CA GLY A 263 7.76 26.96 -26.45
C GLY A 263 7.20 25.91 -27.43
N SER A 264 8.03 24.98 -27.92
CA SER A 264 7.62 23.90 -28.84
C SER A 264 6.62 22.92 -28.24
N MET A 265 6.61 22.78 -26.92
CA MET A 265 5.72 21.89 -26.19
C MET A 265 4.27 22.42 -26.12
N THR A 266 4.00 23.65 -26.56
CA THR A 266 2.68 24.27 -26.46
C THR A 266 1.58 23.46 -27.17
N GLY A 267 0.40 23.37 -26.55
CA GLY A 267 -0.76 22.67 -27.10
C GLY A 267 -0.77 21.16 -26.78
N PHE A 268 -1.00 20.34 -27.80
CA PHE A 268 -1.21 18.89 -27.63
C PHE A 268 0.02 18.16 -27.08
N LYS A 269 1.23 18.59 -27.43
CA LYS A 269 2.48 17.96 -26.97
C LYS A 269 2.63 18.01 -25.44
N ASN A 270 2.40 19.18 -24.83
CA ASN A 270 2.41 19.33 -23.36
C ASN A 270 1.30 18.51 -22.70
N TYR A 271 0.12 18.37 -23.32
CA TYR A 271 -0.93 17.49 -22.79
C TYR A 271 -0.47 16.02 -22.75
N VAL A 272 0.14 15.52 -23.84
CA VAL A 272 0.73 14.17 -23.87
C VAL A 272 1.86 14.05 -22.86
N ALA A 273 2.75 15.05 -22.76
CA ALA A 273 3.88 15.05 -21.84
C ALA A 273 3.45 14.93 -20.38
N ARG A 274 2.42 15.67 -19.97
CA ARG A 274 1.85 15.58 -18.62
C ARG A 274 1.24 14.21 -18.36
N ARG A 275 0.56 13.63 -19.35
CA ARG A 275 0.02 12.27 -19.22
C ARG A 275 1.15 11.25 -19.08
N THR A 276 2.22 11.39 -19.85
CA THR A 276 3.44 10.57 -19.73
C THR A 276 4.06 10.70 -18.35
N LEU A 277 4.24 11.94 -17.85
CA LEU A 277 4.74 12.19 -16.51
C LEU A 277 3.86 11.52 -15.45
N LYS A 278 2.53 11.70 -15.52
CA LYS A 278 1.59 11.07 -14.59
C LYS A 278 1.68 9.54 -14.63
N SER A 279 1.83 8.96 -15.82
CA SER A 279 2.01 7.52 -15.98
C SER A 279 3.34 7.03 -15.42
N LEU A 280 4.43 7.81 -15.55
CA LEU A 280 5.74 7.48 -14.97
C LEU A 280 5.72 7.56 -13.45
N LEU A 281 5.17 8.62 -12.89
CA LEU A 281 5.03 8.78 -11.43
C LEU A 281 4.15 7.68 -10.82
N ALA A 282 3.12 7.21 -11.54
CA ALA A 282 2.30 6.08 -11.10
C ALA A 282 3.05 4.73 -11.07
N THR A 283 4.24 4.64 -11.66
CA THR A 283 5.10 3.44 -11.58
C THR A 283 6.10 3.49 -10.43
N LEU A 284 6.07 4.52 -9.60
CA LEU A 284 6.93 4.66 -8.44
C LEU A 284 6.24 4.11 -7.19
N SER A 285 7.02 3.43 -6.36
CA SER A 285 6.61 2.90 -5.06
C SER A 285 7.07 3.83 -3.93
N ASN A 286 6.56 3.62 -2.73
CA ASN A 286 7.01 4.39 -1.56
C ASN A 286 8.51 4.15 -1.22
N ASN A 287 9.12 3.09 -1.74
CA ASN A 287 10.56 2.82 -1.58
C ASN A 287 11.44 3.66 -2.52
N ASP A 288 10.84 4.31 -3.51
CA ASP A 288 11.56 5.06 -4.54
C ASP A 288 11.72 6.53 -4.15
N TYR A 289 12.77 7.15 -4.68
CA TYR A 289 13.03 8.57 -4.53
C TYR A 289 12.92 9.26 -5.89
N VAL A 290 12.26 10.42 -5.94
CA VAL A 290 12.01 11.16 -7.16
C VAL A 290 12.20 12.65 -6.98
N ASN A 291 12.67 13.33 -8.02
CA ASN A 291 12.48 14.76 -8.20
C ASN A 291 12.22 15.06 -9.68
N VAL A 292 11.47 16.12 -9.96
CA VAL A 292 11.15 16.55 -11.32
C VAL A 292 11.70 17.95 -11.52
N PHE A 293 12.53 18.09 -12.54
CA PHE A 293 13.07 19.37 -12.98
C PHE A 293 12.38 19.75 -14.28
N TRP A 294 11.97 21.02 -14.37
CA TRP A 294 11.57 21.58 -15.64
C TRP A 294 12.78 22.30 -16.26
N PHE A 295 12.83 22.33 -17.59
CA PHE A 295 13.89 23.05 -18.29
C PHE A 295 13.36 23.80 -19.52
N ASN A 296 13.95 24.96 -19.74
CA ASN A 296 13.92 25.74 -20.98
C ASN A 296 15.33 26.31 -21.20
N ALA A 297 15.52 27.63 -21.17
CA ALA A 297 16.85 28.26 -21.14
C ALA A 297 17.58 27.99 -19.80
N THR A 298 16.82 27.84 -18.71
CA THR A 298 17.32 27.49 -17.37
C THR A 298 16.70 26.16 -16.91
N THR A 299 17.31 25.54 -15.90
CA THR A 299 16.80 24.32 -15.27
C THR A 299 16.50 24.60 -13.80
N ALA A 300 15.32 24.21 -13.32
CA ALA A 300 14.93 24.34 -11.92
C ALA A 300 13.96 23.22 -11.50
N GLU A 301 13.84 23.01 -10.20
CA GLU A 301 12.89 22.05 -9.62
C GLU A 301 11.44 22.53 -9.86
N VAL A 302 10.54 21.58 -10.14
CA VAL A 302 9.10 21.87 -10.28
C VAL A 302 8.52 22.36 -8.96
N VAL A 303 8.93 21.75 -7.85
CA VAL A 303 8.48 22.10 -6.51
C VAL A 303 9.65 22.73 -5.76
N SER A 304 9.58 24.04 -5.51
CA SER A 304 10.70 24.81 -4.95
C SER A 304 11.08 24.45 -3.51
N CYS A 305 10.23 23.71 -2.79
CA CYS A 305 10.53 23.27 -1.42
C CYS A 305 11.26 21.93 -1.35
N PHE A 306 11.27 21.16 -2.44
CA PHE A 306 12.03 19.92 -2.49
C PHE A 306 13.51 20.26 -2.59
N LYS A 307 14.34 19.66 -1.74
CA LYS A 307 15.79 19.83 -1.78
C LYS A 307 16.39 18.49 -2.18
N GLY A 308 16.79 18.33 -3.43
CA GLY A 308 17.29 17.05 -3.94
C GLY A 308 16.16 16.04 -4.15
N LEU A 309 16.41 14.74 -3.95
CA LEU A 309 15.37 13.73 -4.17
C LEU A 309 14.48 13.57 -2.93
N VAL A 310 13.16 13.47 -3.16
CA VAL A 310 12.16 13.20 -2.12
C VAL A 310 11.56 11.82 -2.29
N GLN A 311 11.07 11.22 -1.21
CA GLN A 311 10.41 9.93 -1.27
C GLN A 311 9.12 10.02 -2.11
N ALA A 312 8.86 9.01 -2.94
CA ALA A 312 7.72 8.97 -3.86
C ALA A 312 6.40 8.58 -3.16
N THR A 313 6.04 9.29 -2.09
CA THR A 313 4.73 9.11 -1.42
C THR A 313 3.59 9.67 -2.28
N PRO A 314 2.35 9.15 -2.16
CA PRO A 314 1.21 9.66 -2.92
C PRO A 314 1.04 11.19 -2.81
N GLU A 315 1.27 11.75 -1.63
CA GLU A 315 1.19 13.20 -1.37
C GLU A 315 2.25 14.01 -2.15
N ASN A 316 3.50 13.55 -2.15
CA ASN A 316 4.59 14.20 -2.88
C ASN A 316 4.35 14.12 -4.39
N LEU A 317 3.93 12.96 -4.89
CA LEU A 317 3.63 12.75 -6.32
C LEU A 317 2.47 13.64 -6.78
N LEU A 318 1.40 13.74 -6.00
CA LEU A 318 0.27 14.63 -6.29
C LEU A 318 0.69 16.09 -6.27
N THR A 319 1.57 16.49 -5.36
CA THR A 319 2.09 17.86 -5.29
C THR A 319 2.86 18.23 -6.57
N ILE A 320 3.68 17.32 -7.08
CA ILE A 320 4.40 17.50 -8.36
C ILE A 320 3.40 17.66 -9.51
N ILE A 321 2.41 16.76 -9.61
CA ILE A 321 1.40 16.77 -10.67
C ILE A 321 0.60 18.09 -10.63
N ASN A 322 0.06 18.45 -9.47
CA ASN A 322 -0.76 19.65 -9.27
C ASN A 322 -0.01 20.97 -9.51
N THR A 323 1.33 20.94 -9.45
CA THR A 323 2.17 22.10 -9.76
C THR A 323 2.32 22.32 -11.25
N LEU A 324 2.35 21.24 -12.04
CA LEU A 324 2.42 21.29 -13.50
C LEU A 324 1.04 21.45 -14.16
N GLU A 325 -0.04 21.01 -13.52
CA GLU A 325 -1.39 21.17 -14.03
C GLU A 325 -1.75 22.66 -14.26
N PRO A 326 -2.46 22.98 -15.36
CA PRO A 326 -2.79 24.36 -15.68
C PRO A 326 -3.97 24.84 -14.82
N THR A 327 -3.97 26.11 -14.47
CA THR A 327 -5.08 26.80 -13.79
C THR A 327 -5.98 27.53 -14.81
N ASP A 328 -7.15 28.01 -14.37
CA ASP A 328 -8.13 28.75 -15.19
C ASP A 328 -8.57 27.99 -16.46
N ASN A 329 -9.10 26.76 -16.32
CA ASN A 329 -9.59 25.92 -17.42
C ASN A 329 -8.56 25.70 -18.55
N GLY A 330 -7.28 25.54 -18.20
CA GLY A 330 -6.22 25.27 -19.17
C GLY A 330 -5.56 26.51 -19.78
N LYS A 331 -5.92 27.72 -19.35
CA LYS A 331 -5.44 28.97 -19.96
C LYS A 331 -4.17 29.53 -19.32
N LYS A 332 -3.90 29.23 -18.05
CA LYS A 332 -2.69 29.68 -17.36
C LYS A 332 -1.89 28.50 -16.84
N HIS A 333 -0.61 28.49 -17.14
CA HIS A 333 0.31 27.53 -16.56
C HIS A 333 1.04 28.18 -15.38
N LYS A 334 1.16 27.48 -14.25
CA LYS A 334 2.00 27.95 -13.12
C LYS A 334 3.46 28.10 -13.54
N ILE A 335 3.93 27.18 -14.38
CA ILE A 335 5.23 27.24 -15.05
C ILE A 335 4.97 27.56 -16.53
N PRO A 336 5.35 28.76 -17.03
CA PRO A 336 5.06 29.18 -18.40
C PRO A 336 5.84 28.35 -19.43
N LEU A 337 5.23 28.11 -20.59
CA LEU A 337 5.83 27.38 -21.71
C LEU A 337 6.52 28.37 -22.65
N GLU A 338 7.79 28.69 -22.38
CA GLU A 338 8.50 29.74 -23.09
C GLU A 338 9.98 29.41 -23.28
N GLY A 339 10.59 30.01 -24.30
CA GLY A 339 12.02 29.91 -24.59
C GLY A 339 12.43 28.63 -25.32
N ASN A 340 13.75 28.45 -25.43
CA ASN A 340 14.39 27.33 -26.11
C ASN A 340 14.85 26.28 -25.10
N ALA A 341 14.75 24.99 -25.46
CA ALA A 341 15.22 23.88 -24.63
C ALA A 341 16.77 23.81 -24.57
N ASN A 342 17.34 23.90 -23.37
CA ASN A 342 18.76 23.68 -23.10
C ASN A 342 18.97 22.37 -22.33
N LEU A 343 19.19 21.27 -23.05
CA LEU A 343 19.37 19.95 -22.46
C LEU A 343 20.71 19.80 -21.72
N THR A 344 21.74 20.54 -22.15
CA THR A 344 23.08 20.47 -21.54
C THR A 344 23.00 20.85 -20.06
N THR A 345 22.35 21.97 -19.73
CA THR A 345 22.19 22.40 -18.34
C THR A 345 21.31 21.43 -17.55
N ALA A 346 20.23 20.93 -18.16
CA ALA A 346 19.33 19.97 -17.53
C ALA A 346 20.03 18.66 -17.12
N TYR A 347 20.83 18.08 -18.02
CA TYR A 347 21.60 16.87 -17.73
C TYR A 347 22.70 17.10 -16.70
N ILE A 348 23.42 18.23 -16.75
CA ILE A 348 24.43 18.57 -15.74
C ILE A 348 23.79 18.65 -14.36
N THR A 349 22.65 19.33 -14.22
CA THR A 349 21.90 19.40 -12.96
C THR A 349 21.48 18.00 -12.50
N ALA A 350 20.91 17.18 -13.39
CA ALA A 350 20.48 15.83 -13.03
C ALA A 350 21.64 14.95 -12.53
N PHE A 351 22.76 14.91 -13.25
CA PHE A 351 23.90 14.08 -12.89
C PHE A 351 24.59 14.58 -11.61
N THR A 352 24.70 15.89 -11.41
CA THR A 352 25.28 16.44 -10.17
C THR A 352 24.42 16.14 -8.95
N THR A 353 23.09 16.28 -9.05
CA THR A 353 22.16 15.91 -7.97
C THR A 353 22.23 14.41 -7.64
N LEU A 354 22.23 13.53 -8.65
CA LEU A 354 22.35 12.08 -8.42
C LEU A 354 23.72 11.70 -7.83
N LYS A 355 24.79 12.37 -8.25
CA LYS A 355 26.13 12.15 -7.72
C LYS A 355 26.23 12.57 -6.25
N GLN A 356 25.64 13.71 -5.86
CA GLN A 356 25.55 14.12 -4.47
C GLN A 356 24.80 13.09 -3.63
N ARG A 357 23.65 12.59 -4.14
CA ARG A 357 22.88 11.53 -3.49
C ARG A 357 23.71 10.26 -3.26
N ARG A 358 24.51 9.84 -4.25
CA ARG A 358 25.43 8.68 -4.10
C ARG A 358 26.47 8.87 -2.99
N GLN A 359 26.96 10.10 -2.79
CA GLN A 359 27.98 10.42 -1.79
C GLN A 359 27.41 10.49 -0.36
N GLU A 360 26.19 11.01 -0.20
CA GLU A 360 25.53 11.11 1.10
C GLU A 360 25.06 9.74 1.63
N CYS A 361 24.75 8.83 0.71
CA CYS A 361 24.44 7.44 1.04
C CYS A 361 25.73 6.68 1.43
N ASN A 362 26.07 6.67 2.72
CA ASN A 362 27.05 5.74 3.33
C ASN A 362 26.52 4.29 3.29
N VAL A 363 26.37 3.75 2.08
CA VAL A 363 25.80 2.43 1.89
C VAL A 363 26.95 1.43 1.82
N SER A 364 27.10 0.67 2.90
CA SER A 364 28.00 -0.48 3.02
C SER A 364 27.56 -1.68 2.17
N SER A 365 26.38 -1.64 1.54
CA SER A 365 25.98 -2.65 0.56
C SER A 365 26.55 -2.34 -0.82
N GLN A 366 27.28 -3.29 -1.38
CA GLN A 366 27.82 -3.29 -2.74
C GLN A 366 26.72 -3.31 -3.84
N GLN A 367 25.47 -3.01 -3.51
CA GLN A 367 24.34 -2.83 -4.42
C GLN A 367 23.81 -1.40 -4.23
N GLY A 368 24.32 -0.47 -5.04
CA GLY A 368 23.78 0.90 -5.10
C GLY A 368 22.41 0.92 -5.76
N CYS A 369 21.52 1.79 -5.28
CA CYS A 369 20.20 2.04 -5.87
C CYS A 369 20.29 2.27 -7.39
N ASN A 370 19.31 1.79 -8.15
CA ASN A 370 19.25 2.06 -9.58
C ASN A 370 19.00 3.56 -9.81
N GLN A 371 19.97 4.27 -10.37
CA GLN A 371 19.82 5.70 -10.65
C GLN A 371 19.42 5.95 -12.09
N LEU A 372 18.38 6.74 -12.27
CA LEU A 372 17.71 6.93 -13.56
C LEU A 372 17.51 8.41 -13.85
N VAL A 373 17.74 8.79 -15.11
CA VAL A 373 17.29 10.06 -15.66
C VAL A 373 16.28 9.77 -16.76
N MET A 374 15.07 10.32 -16.64
CA MET A 374 13.99 10.17 -17.60
C MET A 374 13.73 11.53 -18.27
N LEU A 375 14.06 11.64 -19.55
CA LEU A 375 13.84 12.85 -20.34
C LEU A 375 12.49 12.78 -21.06
N ILE A 376 11.65 13.80 -20.89
CA ILE A 376 10.39 13.99 -21.61
C ILE A 376 10.52 15.26 -22.45
N THR A 377 10.58 15.12 -23.77
CA THR A 377 10.77 16.24 -24.70
C THR A 377 10.18 15.94 -26.08
N ASP A 378 9.94 16.98 -26.88
CA ASP A 378 9.63 16.86 -28.29
C ASP A 378 10.84 17.08 -29.22
N TYR A 379 12.00 17.48 -28.66
CA TYR A 379 13.17 17.84 -29.44
C TYR A 379 14.49 17.66 -28.66
N VAL A 380 15.53 17.18 -29.34
CA VAL A 380 16.90 17.13 -28.80
C VAL A 380 17.85 17.84 -29.76
N PRO A 381 18.47 18.96 -29.37
CA PRO A 381 19.51 19.59 -30.17
C PRO A 381 20.89 18.94 -29.94
N GLY A 382 21.51 18.49 -31.02
CA GLY A 382 22.97 18.40 -31.15
C GLY A 382 23.67 17.28 -30.37
N ASN A 383 25.00 17.41 -30.28
CA ASN A 383 25.88 16.39 -29.72
C ASN A 383 26.05 16.58 -28.20
N LEU A 384 25.32 15.80 -27.39
CA LEU A 384 25.40 15.79 -25.92
C LEU A 384 26.45 14.79 -25.39
N THR A 385 27.26 14.18 -26.27
CA THR A 385 28.21 13.13 -25.88
C THR A 385 29.21 13.62 -24.84
N GLU A 386 29.72 14.85 -24.97
CA GLU A 386 30.68 15.45 -24.02
C GLU A 386 30.14 15.47 -22.59
N VAL A 387 28.85 15.82 -22.42
CA VAL A 387 28.20 15.85 -21.09
C VAL A 387 28.13 14.45 -20.49
N PHE A 388 27.77 13.43 -21.27
CA PHE A 388 27.69 12.06 -20.77
C PHE A 388 29.07 11.50 -20.44
N GLU A 389 30.10 11.86 -21.22
CA GLU A 389 31.48 11.43 -20.97
C GLU A 389 32.06 12.05 -19.71
N GLU A 390 31.77 13.32 -19.44
CA GLU A 390 32.27 14.02 -18.26
C GLU A 390 31.50 13.66 -16.98
N TYR A 391 30.16 13.58 -17.04
CA TYR A 391 29.31 13.47 -15.85
C TYR A 391 28.77 12.06 -15.56
N ASN A 392 28.73 11.17 -16.54
CA ASN A 392 28.15 9.82 -16.41
C ASN A 392 29.12 8.67 -16.76
N ARG A 393 30.43 8.94 -16.87
CA ARG A 393 31.45 7.89 -16.98
C ARG A 393 32.44 8.02 -15.83
N GLU A 394 32.46 7.01 -14.96
CA GLU A 394 33.38 6.94 -13.83
C GLU A 394 34.35 5.78 -14.05
N VAL A 395 35.66 6.00 -13.87
CA VAL A 395 36.67 4.94 -13.98
C VAL A 395 36.97 4.40 -12.60
N VAL A 396 36.54 3.16 -12.34
CA VAL A 396 36.80 2.45 -11.07
C VAL A 396 37.59 1.19 -11.37
N GLY A 397 38.83 1.10 -10.87
CA GLY A 397 39.67 -0.08 -11.03
C GLY A 397 39.90 -0.49 -12.50
N ASN A 398 40.26 0.46 -13.37
CA ASN A 398 40.49 0.29 -14.81
C ASN A 398 39.26 -0.13 -15.64
N LYS A 399 38.05 -0.15 -15.06
CA LYS A 399 36.80 -0.36 -15.79
C LYS A 399 35.99 0.93 -15.81
N THR A 400 35.46 1.28 -16.98
CA THR A 400 34.50 2.38 -17.13
C THR A 400 33.12 1.92 -16.66
N TYR A 401 32.62 2.56 -15.62
CA TYR A 401 31.30 2.36 -15.05
C TYR A 401 30.37 3.49 -15.48
N ILE A 402 29.13 3.14 -15.82
CA ILE A 402 28.07 4.09 -16.16
C ILE A 402 27.05 4.02 -15.01
N PRO A 403 27.09 4.95 -14.05
CA PRO A 403 26.26 4.88 -12.85
C PRO A 403 24.78 5.17 -13.11
N VAL A 404 24.47 6.06 -14.05
CA VAL A 404 23.10 6.53 -14.28
C VAL A 404 22.60 6.04 -15.64
N ARG A 405 21.37 5.49 -15.66
CA ARG A 405 20.70 5.08 -16.90
C ARG A 405 19.82 6.19 -17.44
N VAL A 406 19.86 6.44 -18.75
CA VAL A 406 19.09 7.52 -19.39
C VAL A 406 17.96 6.96 -20.25
N PHE A 407 16.73 7.25 -19.89
CA PHE A 407 15.52 6.93 -20.65
C PHE A 407 15.00 8.16 -21.35
N THR A 408 14.59 8.00 -22.60
CA THR A 408 14.16 9.12 -23.43
C THR A 408 12.76 8.88 -23.99
N TYR A 409 11.85 9.82 -23.69
CA TYR A 409 10.47 9.82 -24.12
C TYR A 409 10.25 10.95 -25.11
N LEU A 410 10.26 10.60 -26.38
CA LEU A 410 10.05 11.53 -27.48
C LEU A 410 8.54 11.69 -27.74
N ILE A 411 8.07 12.93 -27.74
CA ILE A 411 6.64 13.24 -27.87
C ILE A 411 6.35 13.92 -29.20
N GLY A 412 5.34 13.40 -29.91
CA GLY A 412 4.79 14.02 -31.11
C GLY A 412 4.84 13.11 -32.33
N LYS A 413 4.02 13.42 -33.33
CA LYS A 413 3.93 12.66 -34.58
C LYS A 413 5.00 13.04 -35.59
N GLU A 414 5.35 14.32 -35.63
CA GLU A 414 6.34 14.89 -36.55
C GLU A 414 7.56 15.29 -35.74
N VAL A 415 8.51 14.36 -35.61
CA VAL A 415 9.73 14.53 -34.83
C VAL A 415 10.94 14.40 -35.74
N THR A 416 11.91 15.30 -35.58
CA THR A 416 13.21 15.24 -36.23
C THR A 416 14.22 14.57 -35.30
N ASN A 417 15.31 14.04 -35.85
CA ASN A 417 16.46 13.51 -35.10
C ASN A 417 16.18 12.32 -34.16
N VAL A 418 15.25 11.43 -34.51
CA VAL A 418 14.95 10.20 -33.74
C VAL A 418 16.20 9.38 -33.43
N GLN A 419 17.12 9.28 -34.39
CA GLN A 419 18.37 8.50 -34.23
C GLN A 419 19.27 9.06 -33.13
N GLU A 420 19.34 10.38 -32.96
CA GLU A 420 20.21 11.00 -31.94
C GLU A 420 19.70 10.71 -30.53
N ILE A 421 18.38 10.82 -30.33
CA ILE A 421 17.71 10.51 -29.05
C ILE A 421 17.82 9.03 -28.70
N GLN A 422 17.68 8.17 -29.72
CA GLN A 422 17.87 6.74 -29.56
C GLN A 422 19.33 6.42 -29.18
N TRP A 423 20.30 7.01 -29.88
CA TRP A 423 21.72 6.84 -29.57
C TRP A 423 22.06 7.28 -28.15
N MET A 424 21.50 8.40 -27.70
CA MET A 424 21.67 8.91 -26.34
C MET A 424 21.21 7.91 -25.27
N ALA A 425 20.04 7.29 -25.44
CA ALA A 425 19.56 6.26 -24.52
C ALA A 425 20.42 4.99 -24.57
N CYS A 426 20.82 4.55 -25.77
CA CYS A 426 21.66 3.37 -25.96
C CYS A 426 23.04 3.53 -25.32
N LEU A 427 23.69 4.68 -25.47
CA LEU A 427 25.01 4.96 -24.88
C LEU A 427 25.00 4.91 -23.34
N ASN A 428 23.87 5.23 -22.73
CA ASN A 428 23.70 5.28 -21.28
C ASN A 428 22.91 4.07 -20.73
N ARG A 429 22.90 2.93 -21.43
CA ARG A 429 22.25 1.68 -20.97
C ARG A 429 20.76 1.83 -20.59
N GLY A 430 20.07 2.78 -21.21
CA GLY A 430 18.64 3.00 -21.00
C GLY A 430 17.80 2.49 -22.16
N TYR A 431 16.66 3.15 -22.39
CA TYR A 431 15.71 2.77 -23.43
C TYR A 431 15.06 4.00 -24.07
N PHE A 432 14.82 3.92 -25.37
CA PHE A 432 14.16 4.95 -26.15
C PHE A 432 12.71 4.58 -26.42
N VAL A 433 11.83 5.56 -26.23
CA VAL A 433 10.39 5.41 -26.40
C VAL A 433 9.85 6.59 -27.20
N HIS A 434 9.06 6.29 -28.23
CA HIS A 434 8.37 7.28 -29.03
C HIS A 434 6.86 7.21 -28.77
N ILE A 435 6.26 8.34 -28.37
CA ILE A 435 4.85 8.46 -28.02
C ILE A 435 4.15 9.38 -29.02
N HIS A 436 3.27 8.80 -29.83
CA HIS A 436 2.50 9.52 -30.86
C HIS A 436 1.18 10.07 -30.33
N SER A 437 0.59 9.37 -29.37
CA SER A 437 -0.80 9.51 -28.93
C SER A 437 -0.92 9.31 -27.42
N VAL A 438 -2.06 9.70 -26.84
CA VAL A 438 -2.31 9.63 -25.39
C VAL A 438 -2.59 8.18 -24.97
N GLU A 439 -3.18 7.41 -25.86
CA GLU A 439 -3.59 6.02 -25.67
C GLU A 439 -2.38 5.07 -25.55
N GLU A 440 -1.29 5.38 -26.26
CA GLU A 440 -0.04 4.60 -26.22
C GLU A 440 0.78 4.82 -24.94
N VAL A 441 0.58 5.95 -24.25
CA VAL A 441 1.43 6.40 -23.13
C VAL A 441 1.68 5.29 -22.11
N GLN A 442 0.62 4.63 -21.65
CA GLN A 442 0.72 3.64 -20.57
C GLN A 442 1.57 2.43 -20.99
N GLN A 443 1.36 1.89 -22.20
CA GLN A 443 2.13 0.73 -22.68
C GLN A 443 3.59 1.10 -22.95
N GLN A 444 3.83 2.31 -23.43
CA GLN A 444 5.15 2.80 -23.78
C GLN A 444 6.01 3.09 -22.53
N VAL A 445 5.40 3.66 -21.49
CA VAL A 445 6.06 3.90 -20.20
C VAL A 445 6.49 2.59 -19.54
N LEU A 446 5.65 1.56 -19.52
CA LEU A 446 5.95 0.31 -18.82
C LEU A 446 7.17 -0.46 -19.36
N LYS A 447 7.64 -0.16 -20.58
CA LYS A 447 8.79 -0.84 -21.20
C LYS A 447 10.10 -0.65 -20.45
N TYR A 448 10.27 0.44 -19.70
CA TYR A 448 11.51 0.66 -18.96
C TYR A 448 11.75 -0.39 -17.87
N ILE A 449 10.67 -0.99 -17.32
CA ILE A 449 10.73 -1.99 -16.25
C ILE A 449 11.60 -3.19 -16.68
N ASN A 450 11.41 -3.68 -17.91
CA ASN A 450 12.20 -4.79 -18.44
C ASN A 450 13.69 -4.49 -18.46
N VAL A 451 14.09 -3.25 -18.75
CA VAL A 451 15.50 -2.84 -18.80
C VAL A 451 16.09 -2.73 -17.39
N ILE A 452 15.31 -2.26 -16.42
CA ILE A 452 15.74 -2.15 -15.02
C ILE A 452 15.85 -3.51 -14.35
N ALA A 453 14.99 -4.47 -14.72
CA ALA A 453 15.03 -5.83 -14.17
C ALA A 453 16.31 -6.60 -14.57
N ARG A 454 16.94 -6.29 -15.72
CA ARG A 454 18.09 -7.05 -16.28
C ARG A 454 19.21 -7.43 -15.32
N PRO A 455 19.75 -6.54 -14.45
CA PRO A 455 20.84 -6.92 -13.55
C PRO A 455 20.44 -8.01 -12.56
N MET A 456 19.18 -8.01 -12.10
CA MET A 456 18.64 -9.04 -11.22
C MET A 456 18.60 -10.38 -11.93
N ILE A 457 18.26 -10.39 -13.22
CA ILE A 457 18.25 -11.60 -14.07
C ILE A 457 19.67 -12.13 -14.27
N LEU A 458 20.60 -11.24 -14.60
CA LEU A 458 22.00 -11.58 -14.90
C LEU A 458 22.80 -11.98 -13.65
N ALA A 459 22.34 -11.65 -12.45
CA ALA A 459 22.95 -12.12 -11.22
C ALA A 459 22.87 -13.66 -11.10
N GLY A 460 21.87 -14.29 -11.73
CA GLY A 460 21.70 -15.74 -11.72
C GLY A 460 21.31 -16.32 -10.35
N GLU A 461 20.97 -15.46 -9.39
CA GLU A 461 20.47 -15.84 -8.07
C GLU A 461 18.94 -15.80 -8.05
N ASN A 462 18.33 -16.65 -7.22
CA ASN A 462 16.88 -16.62 -7.03
C ASN A 462 16.46 -15.27 -6.44
N PRO A 463 15.51 -14.54 -7.06
CA PRO A 463 15.11 -13.23 -6.58
C PRO A 463 14.47 -13.35 -5.19
N PRO A 464 14.77 -12.42 -4.25
CA PRO A 464 14.16 -12.44 -2.94
C PRO A 464 12.65 -12.13 -3.02
N PRO A 465 11.82 -12.70 -2.14
CA PRO A 465 10.41 -12.32 -2.05
C PRO A 465 10.27 -10.88 -1.57
N THR A 466 9.52 -10.07 -2.32
CA THR A 466 9.21 -8.69 -1.96
C THR A 466 7.81 -8.60 -1.38
N TRP A 467 7.67 -7.85 -0.28
CA TRP A 467 6.39 -7.56 0.36
C TRP A 467 5.97 -6.13 0.05
N THR A 468 4.71 -5.94 -0.32
CA THR A 468 4.17 -4.60 -0.53
C THR A 468 3.75 -3.94 0.77
N HIS A 469 3.69 -2.62 0.74
CA HIS A 469 2.90 -1.86 1.72
C HIS A 469 1.41 -2.23 1.65
N ALA A 470 0.63 -1.72 2.60
CA ALA A 470 -0.81 -1.94 2.64
C ALA A 470 -1.47 -1.47 1.34
N ASN A 471 -2.26 -2.34 0.71
CA ASN A 471 -2.96 -2.08 -0.52
C ASN A 471 -4.43 -2.49 -0.37
N ILE A 472 -5.31 -2.00 -1.23
CA ILE A 472 -6.71 -2.38 -1.24
C ILE A 472 -6.99 -3.35 -2.37
N ASP A 473 -7.60 -4.46 -2.00
CA ASP A 473 -8.20 -5.38 -2.95
C ASP A 473 -9.65 -4.97 -3.20
N TYR A 474 -9.93 -4.61 -4.44
CA TYR A 474 -11.26 -4.19 -4.89
C TYR A 474 -12.08 -5.43 -5.23
N THR A 475 -12.62 -6.09 -4.20
CA THR A 475 -13.58 -7.17 -4.40
C THR A 475 -14.99 -6.59 -4.67
N PRO A 476 -15.91 -7.36 -5.29
CA PRO A 476 -17.24 -6.86 -5.64
C PRO A 476 -18.09 -6.35 -4.46
N ASP A 477 -17.83 -6.83 -3.23
CA ASP A 477 -18.69 -6.59 -2.08
C ASP A 477 -18.03 -5.73 -0.97
N GLU A 478 -16.71 -5.78 -0.76
CA GLU A 478 -16.02 -4.97 0.26
C GLU A 478 -14.57 -4.62 -0.14
N ASP A 479 -14.17 -3.38 0.13
CA ASP A 479 -12.77 -2.93 0.04
C ASP A 479 -12.00 -3.46 1.26
N LYS A 480 -11.02 -4.35 1.04
CA LYS A 480 -10.22 -4.94 2.14
C LYS A 480 -8.76 -4.56 2.03
N LEU A 481 -8.15 -4.30 3.18
CA LEU A 481 -6.73 -4.05 3.28
C LEU A 481 -5.96 -5.37 3.20
N VAL A 482 -5.02 -5.43 2.28
CA VAL A 482 -4.16 -6.59 2.01
C VAL A 482 -2.69 -6.14 1.93
N THR A 483 -1.78 -7.06 2.20
CA THR A 483 -0.38 -6.97 1.76
C THR A 483 -0.10 -8.13 0.83
N SER A 484 0.67 -7.89 -0.23
CA SER A 484 0.98 -8.91 -1.21
C SER A 484 2.45 -9.31 -1.08
N VAL A 485 2.73 -10.60 -1.23
CA VAL A 485 4.09 -11.09 -1.44
C VAL A 485 4.26 -11.50 -2.89
N ALA A 486 5.35 -11.07 -3.51
CA ALA A 486 5.59 -11.24 -4.93
C ALA A 486 7.05 -11.62 -5.26
N ILE A 487 7.22 -12.40 -6.33
CA ILE A 487 8.51 -12.86 -6.84
C ILE A 487 8.52 -12.71 -8.37
N PRO A 488 9.50 -12.02 -8.97
CA PRO A 488 9.63 -11.90 -10.41
C PRO A 488 10.10 -13.24 -11.02
N ALA A 489 9.58 -13.58 -12.20
CA ALA A 489 9.98 -14.75 -12.98
C ALA A 489 10.63 -14.33 -14.29
N PHE A 490 11.63 -15.08 -14.75
CA PHE A 490 12.45 -14.72 -15.90
C PHE A 490 12.29 -15.70 -17.07
N ASP A 491 12.49 -15.20 -18.29
CA ASP A 491 12.47 -16.01 -19.50
C ASP A 491 13.88 -16.52 -19.83
N TYR A 492 14.21 -17.71 -19.32
CA TYR A 492 15.51 -18.34 -19.58
C TYR A 492 15.67 -18.82 -21.02
N LYS A 493 14.58 -19.22 -21.69
CA LYS A 493 14.65 -19.67 -23.09
C LYS A 493 15.04 -18.53 -24.02
N TYR A 494 14.43 -17.37 -23.84
CA TYR A 494 14.80 -16.19 -24.61
C TYR A 494 16.24 -15.76 -24.33
N ASN A 495 16.68 -15.86 -23.07
CA ASN A 495 18.05 -15.55 -22.68
C ASN A 495 19.07 -16.47 -23.37
N ASP A 496 18.81 -17.77 -23.42
CA ASP A 496 19.69 -18.75 -24.08
C ASP A 496 19.75 -18.56 -25.61
N GLU A 497 18.63 -18.16 -26.23
CA GLU A 497 18.56 -17.97 -27.69
C GLU A 497 19.13 -16.62 -28.15
N HIS A 498 18.96 -15.54 -27.38
CA HIS A 498 19.24 -14.17 -27.80
C HIS A 498 20.36 -13.48 -27.00
N ASN A 499 20.89 -14.10 -25.95
CA ASN A 499 21.78 -13.47 -24.97
C ASN A 499 21.21 -12.14 -24.40
N ASP A 500 19.89 -12.08 -24.24
CA ASP A 500 19.21 -10.92 -23.67
C ASP A 500 18.21 -11.37 -22.60
N ALA A 501 18.26 -10.69 -21.46
CA ALA A 501 17.49 -11.03 -20.29
C ALA A 501 16.14 -10.31 -20.30
N ILE A 502 15.04 -11.06 -20.28
CA ILE A 502 13.67 -10.54 -20.28
C ILE A 502 12.89 -11.07 -19.07
N LEU A 503 12.06 -10.18 -18.50
CA LEU A 503 11.08 -10.51 -17.47
C LEU A 503 9.90 -11.28 -18.10
N LEU A 504 9.62 -12.49 -17.60
CA LEU A 504 8.44 -13.27 -18.01
C LEU A 504 7.16 -12.69 -17.36
N GLY A 505 7.27 -12.34 -16.08
CA GLY A 505 6.18 -11.83 -15.27
C GLY A 505 6.50 -11.82 -13.79
N VAL A 506 5.48 -11.71 -12.95
CA VAL A 506 5.57 -11.70 -11.49
C VAL A 506 4.50 -12.62 -10.92
N ALA A 507 4.90 -13.54 -10.05
CA ALA A 507 4.01 -14.37 -9.25
C ALA A 507 3.69 -13.66 -7.92
N GLY A 508 2.46 -13.76 -7.43
CA GLY A 508 2.10 -13.18 -6.14
C GLY A 508 0.88 -13.81 -5.46
N THR A 509 0.72 -13.49 -4.19
CA THR A 509 -0.45 -13.85 -3.38
C THR A 509 -0.77 -12.75 -2.37
N ASP A 510 -2.05 -12.57 -2.09
CA ASP A 510 -2.52 -11.58 -1.13
C ASP A 510 -2.70 -12.17 0.27
N VAL A 511 -2.33 -11.37 1.26
CA VAL A 511 -2.51 -11.66 2.69
C VAL A 511 -3.41 -10.59 3.29
N PRO A 512 -4.66 -10.92 3.64
CA PRO A 512 -5.56 -9.98 4.30
C PRO A 512 -5.04 -9.58 5.67
N ILE A 513 -5.06 -8.28 5.98
CA ILE A 513 -4.58 -7.76 7.26
C ILE A 513 -5.40 -8.31 8.43
N ASP A 514 -6.70 -8.53 8.23
CA ASP A 514 -7.57 -9.16 9.24
C ASP A 514 -7.11 -10.57 9.64
N SER A 515 -6.54 -11.33 8.71
CA SER A 515 -6.00 -12.66 8.99
C SER A 515 -4.76 -12.57 9.88
N ILE A 516 -3.94 -11.55 9.68
CA ILE A 516 -2.78 -11.26 10.54
C ILE A 516 -3.25 -10.81 11.92
N ALA A 517 -4.25 -9.93 11.99
CA ALA A 517 -4.81 -9.43 13.24
C ALA A 517 -5.40 -10.55 14.11
N LYS A 518 -6.08 -11.54 13.51
CA LYS A 518 -6.58 -12.73 14.21
C LYS A 518 -5.46 -13.55 14.85
N LEU A 519 -4.31 -13.67 14.18
CA LEU A 519 -3.14 -14.39 14.69
C LEU A 519 -2.37 -13.61 15.76
N ALA A 520 -2.57 -12.30 15.86
CA ALA A 520 -1.97 -11.44 16.87
C ALA A 520 -2.65 -11.50 18.27
N GLN A 521 -3.54 -12.49 18.47
CA GLN A 521 -4.19 -12.84 19.74
C GLN A 521 -4.76 -11.64 20.55
N PRO A 522 -5.71 -10.84 20.00
CA PRO A 522 -6.25 -9.67 20.70
C PRO A 522 -6.86 -9.97 22.07
N HIS A 523 -7.46 -11.16 22.23
CA HIS A 523 -8.05 -11.61 23.50
C HIS A 523 -7.03 -11.74 24.63
N GLN A 524 -5.77 -12.08 24.33
CA GLN A 524 -4.70 -12.17 25.34
C GLN A 524 -4.17 -10.80 25.75
N LEU A 525 -4.18 -9.82 24.85
CA LEU A 525 -3.74 -8.45 25.13
C LEU A 525 -4.70 -7.75 26.11
N GLY A 526 -5.99 -8.04 26.00
CA GLY A 526 -7.03 -7.49 26.89
C GLY A 526 -7.48 -6.08 26.48
N VAL A 527 -8.22 -5.42 27.37
CA VAL A 527 -8.81 -4.10 27.08
C VAL A 527 -7.72 -3.05 26.92
N ASN A 528 -7.82 -2.23 25.86
CA ASN A 528 -6.87 -1.17 25.48
C ASN A 528 -5.43 -1.67 25.19
N GLY A 529 -5.17 -2.97 25.29
CA GLY A 529 -3.96 -3.58 24.75
C GLY A 529 -4.14 -3.87 23.27
N TYR A 530 -3.11 -3.65 22.47
CA TYR A 530 -3.20 -3.85 21.02
C TYR A 530 -1.87 -4.28 20.43
N SER A 531 -1.96 -4.92 19.27
CA SER A 531 -0.82 -5.27 18.43
C SER A 531 -0.73 -4.31 17.26
N PHE A 532 0.49 -4.13 16.76
CA PHE A 532 0.75 -3.32 15.60
C PHE A 532 1.91 -3.90 14.80
N ILE A 533 1.92 -3.61 13.50
CA ILE A 533 2.97 -4.06 12.58
C ILE A 533 3.43 -2.86 11.77
N VAL A 534 4.74 -2.69 11.68
CA VAL A 534 5.41 -1.58 11.01
C VAL A 534 6.37 -2.12 9.96
N SER A 535 6.46 -1.46 8.82
CA SER A 535 7.47 -1.73 7.80
C SER A 535 8.84 -1.13 8.14
N ASN A 536 9.88 -1.57 7.44
CA ASN A 536 11.22 -0.97 7.47
C ASN A 536 11.27 0.51 7.02
N ASN A 537 10.18 1.09 6.52
CA ASN A 537 10.07 2.53 6.27
C ASN A 537 9.43 3.31 7.43
N GLY A 538 8.83 2.62 8.41
CA GLY A 538 8.03 3.21 9.48
C GLY A 538 6.53 3.25 9.21
N TYR A 539 6.07 2.79 8.03
CA TYR A 539 4.65 2.75 7.71
C TYR A 539 3.91 1.63 8.42
N LEU A 540 2.69 1.93 8.86
CA LEU A 540 1.79 1.00 9.52
C LEU A 540 1.18 0.02 8.53
N LEU A 541 1.23 -1.26 8.90
CA LEU A 541 0.48 -2.32 8.24
C LEU A 541 -0.77 -2.71 9.04
N LEU A 542 -0.62 -2.78 10.37
CA LEU A 542 -1.68 -3.12 11.31
C LEU A 542 -1.60 -2.14 12.48
N HIS A 543 -2.71 -1.48 12.80
CA HIS A 543 -2.87 -0.69 14.02
C HIS A 543 -4.37 -0.43 14.26
N PRO A 544 -4.90 -0.47 15.50
CA PRO A 544 -6.33 -0.23 15.76
C PRO A 544 -6.83 1.15 15.32
N LEU A 545 -5.94 2.14 15.34
CA LEU A 545 -6.21 3.53 14.96
C LEU A 545 -5.84 3.84 13.50
N LEU A 546 -5.44 2.84 12.70
CA LEU A 546 -5.22 3.04 11.27
C LEU A 546 -6.59 3.17 10.58
N ILE A 547 -6.90 4.39 10.13
CA ILE A 547 -8.14 4.68 9.41
C ILE A 547 -7.85 4.73 7.92
N THR A 548 -8.44 3.82 7.16
CA THR A 548 -8.28 3.76 5.69
C THR A 548 -9.32 4.63 4.96
N THR A 549 -10.53 4.74 5.49
CA THR A 549 -11.65 5.46 4.85
C THR A 549 -12.20 6.59 5.72
N ILE A 550 -12.41 7.76 5.14
CA ILE A 550 -13.11 8.91 5.76
C ILE A 550 -14.36 9.22 4.93
N ASN A 551 -15.53 9.27 5.57
CA ASN A 551 -16.82 9.53 4.89
C ASN A 551 -17.08 8.59 3.70
N ASN A 552 -16.75 7.30 3.84
CA ASN A 552 -16.82 6.27 2.79
C ASN A 552 -15.94 6.56 1.56
N LYS A 553 -14.99 7.49 1.67
CA LYS A 553 -13.96 7.72 0.65
C LYS A 553 -12.63 7.21 1.16
N LEU A 554 -11.97 6.39 0.35
CA LEU A 554 -10.60 5.96 0.60
C LEU A 554 -9.67 7.17 0.67
N GLN A 555 -8.85 7.23 1.73
CA GLN A 555 -7.78 8.22 1.83
C GLN A 555 -6.71 7.96 0.77
N GLU A 556 -6.05 8.99 0.26
CA GLU A 556 -5.03 8.82 -0.79
C GLU A 556 -3.68 8.30 -0.23
N ASN A 557 -3.41 8.53 1.04
CA ASN A 557 -2.16 8.21 1.75
C ASN A 557 -2.26 6.99 2.68
N TYR A 558 -3.33 6.19 2.56
CA TYR A 558 -3.59 5.03 3.42
C TYR A 558 -2.44 4.01 3.48
N ASN A 559 -1.60 3.94 2.44
CA ASN A 559 -0.47 3.04 2.31
C ASN A 559 0.87 3.63 2.81
N SER A 560 0.87 4.89 3.25
CA SER A 560 2.06 5.63 3.69
C SER A 560 1.87 6.32 5.05
N VAL A 561 0.90 5.88 5.85
CA VAL A 561 0.68 6.39 7.22
C VAL A 561 1.81 5.91 8.12
N ASP A 562 2.55 6.84 8.73
CA ASP A 562 3.67 6.52 9.61
C ASP A 562 3.19 6.18 11.03
N PHE A 563 3.91 5.30 11.72
CA PHE A 563 3.69 4.96 13.13
C PHE A 563 3.60 6.21 14.02
N VAL A 564 4.45 7.22 13.80
CA VAL A 564 4.47 8.47 14.60
C VAL A 564 3.24 9.36 14.40
N GLU A 565 2.49 9.19 13.31
CA GLU A 565 1.30 10.00 13.04
C GLU A 565 0.08 9.50 13.82
N VAL A 566 0.10 8.22 14.18
CA VAL A 566 -1.01 7.54 14.83
C VAL A 566 -0.78 7.42 16.34
N GLU A 567 0.44 7.11 16.76
CA GLU A 567 0.79 6.96 18.17
C GLU A 567 1.09 8.31 18.83
N GLN A 568 0.30 8.65 19.84
CA GLN A 568 0.38 9.94 20.54
C GLN A 568 1.05 9.76 21.91
N VAL A 569 2.35 9.98 21.97
CA VAL A 569 3.12 10.04 23.22
C VAL A 569 2.94 11.42 23.87
N ASP A 570 2.71 11.46 25.18
CA ASP A 570 2.65 12.71 25.95
C ASP A 570 4.08 13.19 26.25
N ASP A 571 4.65 13.96 25.33
CA ASP A 571 5.99 14.53 25.45
C ASP A 571 5.99 16.05 25.72
N GLY A 572 4.79 16.64 25.82
CA GLY A 572 4.60 18.08 26.00
C GLY A 572 5.04 18.95 24.81
N LYS A 573 5.38 18.36 23.66
CA LYS A 573 5.82 19.09 22.47
C LYS A 573 4.64 19.49 21.58
N GLY A 574 4.89 20.43 20.68
CA GLY A 574 3.91 20.90 19.72
C GLY A 574 3.61 19.85 18.63
N PRO A 575 2.52 20.04 17.86
CA PRO A 575 2.25 19.22 16.69
C PRO A 575 3.44 19.19 15.73
N ARG A 576 3.77 18.02 15.18
CA ARG A 576 4.90 17.78 14.24
C ARG A 576 6.29 17.95 14.84
N GLU A 577 6.41 18.17 16.15
CA GLU A 577 7.68 18.13 16.87
C GLU A 577 7.80 16.81 17.64
N LEU A 578 8.38 15.80 17.00
CA LEU A 578 8.48 14.47 17.59
C LEU A 578 9.38 14.44 18.85
N GLY A 579 8.86 13.87 19.94
CA GLY A 579 9.61 13.52 21.15
C GLY A 579 10.70 12.48 20.90
N GLU A 580 11.65 12.40 21.82
CA GLU A 580 12.75 11.42 21.73
C GLU A 580 12.22 9.99 21.90
N LYS A 581 11.32 9.76 22.87
CA LYS A 581 10.73 8.43 23.13
C LYS A 581 10.07 7.82 21.89
N ILE A 582 9.26 8.59 21.15
CA ILE A 582 8.58 8.07 19.96
C ILE A 582 9.56 7.87 18.80
N LYS A 583 10.59 8.71 18.67
CA LYS A 583 11.66 8.53 17.68
C LYS A 583 12.46 7.26 17.96
N ASP A 584 12.84 7.03 19.20
CA ASP A 584 13.59 5.83 19.62
C ASP A 584 12.75 4.57 19.39
N LEU A 585 11.45 4.61 19.73
CA LEU A 585 10.53 3.50 19.46
C LEU A 585 10.42 3.23 17.95
N ARG A 586 10.21 4.27 17.13
CA ARG A 586 10.16 4.14 15.67
C ARG A 586 11.47 3.62 15.09
N MET A 587 12.62 4.11 15.55
CA MET A 587 13.94 3.69 15.07
C MET A 587 14.18 2.21 15.36
N ASN A 588 13.87 1.75 16.57
CA ASN A 588 13.96 0.35 16.94
C ASN A 588 13.06 -0.56 16.09
N LEU A 589 11.84 -0.10 15.80
CA LEU A 589 10.91 -0.82 14.92
C LEU A 589 11.41 -0.91 13.49
N VAL A 590 11.97 0.18 12.95
CA VAL A 590 12.50 0.24 11.58
C VAL A 590 13.76 -0.61 11.42
N GLU A 591 14.67 -0.58 12.39
CA GLU A 591 15.88 -1.41 12.40
C GLU A 591 15.58 -2.88 12.67
N GLY A 592 14.39 -3.19 13.21
CA GLY A 592 13.98 -4.53 13.59
C GLY A 592 14.76 -5.04 14.80
N SER A 593 15.06 -4.16 15.76
CA SER A 593 15.71 -4.55 17.01
C SER A 593 14.72 -5.29 17.92
N HIS A 594 15.22 -6.26 18.68
CA HIS A 594 14.43 -6.91 19.73
C HIS A 594 14.53 -6.06 21.00
N GLY A 595 13.38 -5.65 21.55
CA GLY A 595 13.39 -4.79 22.73
C GLY A 595 12.05 -4.59 23.40
N SER A 596 12.10 -3.82 24.48
CA SER A 596 10.92 -3.37 25.22
C SER A 596 11.16 -1.98 25.77
N MET A 597 10.14 -1.13 25.69
CA MET A 597 10.11 0.19 26.29
C MET A 597 8.95 0.26 27.27
N THR A 598 9.27 0.39 28.56
CA THR A 598 8.27 0.41 29.63
C THR A 598 7.96 1.83 30.09
N ASN A 599 6.79 2.02 30.69
CA ASN A 599 6.36 3.28 31.29
C ASN A 599 6.39 4.47 30.32
N VAL A 600 5.87 4.27 29.10
CA VAL A 600 5.71 5.32 28.09
C VAL A 600 4.39 6.05 28.36
N GLU A 601 4.46 7.36 28.56
CA GLU A 601 3.28 8.21 28.74
C GLU A 601 2.61 8.45 27.39
N VAL A 602 1.34 8.07 27.26
CA VAL A 602 0.57 8.20 26.03
C VAL A 602 -0.76 8.89 26.28
N LEU A 603 -1.20 9.65 25.28
CA LEU A 603 -2.51 10.29 25.22
C LEU A 603 -3.49 9.33 24.57
N PHE A 604 -4.15 8.50 25.37
CA PHE A 604 -5.13 7.57 24.87
C PHE A 604 -6.48 8.28 24.67
N HIS A 605 -7.03 8.18 23.47
CA HIS A 605 -8.28 8.83 23.13
C HIS A 605 -9.48 7.88 23.21
N TYR A 606 -10.64 8.41 23.60
CA TYR A 606 -11.92 7.70 23.64
C TYR A 606 -12.97 8.40 22.78
N ASP A 607 -13.98 7.65 22.34
CA ASP A 607 -15.13 8.11 21.54
C ASP A 607 -14.74 8.95 20.32
N ASN A 608 -13.88 8.43 19.45
CA ASN A 608 -13.41 9.15 18.25
C ASN A 608 -12.79 10.52 18.57
N MET A 609 -11.76 10.53 19.41
CA MET A 609 -11.00 11.73 19.82
C MET A 609 -11.78 12.78 20.62
N ARG A 610 -12.95 12.46 21.17
CA ARG A 610 -13.73 13.40 22.00
C ARG A 610 -13.20 13.55 23.42
N ARG A 611 -12.59 12.49 23.95
CA ARG A 611 -12.04 12.44 25.31
C ARG A 611 -10.61 11.93 25.23
N ILE A 612 -9.73 12.42 26.09
CA ILE A 612 -8.34 11.99 26.16
C ILE A 612 -8.03 11.66 27.62
N SER A 613 -7.25 10.61 27.85
CA SER A 613 -6.70 10.30 29.16
C SER A 613 -5.21 10.04 29.04
N ARG A 614 -4.47 10.51 30.04
CA ARG A 614 -3.06 10.18 30.20
C ARG A 614 -2.94 8.80 30.82
N VAL A 615 -2.29 7.89 30.11
CA VAL A 615 -2.07 6.52 30.55
C VAL A 615 -0.63 6.13 30.27
N HIS A 616 -0.13 5.13 30.99
CA HIS A 616 1.21 4.60 30.81
C HIS A 616 1.13 3.25 30.11
N HIS A 617 1.89 3.07 29.03
CA HIS A 617 1.93 1.86 28.22
C HIS A 617 3.33 1.23 28.24
N ASP A 618 3.36 -0.09 28.23
CA ASP A 618 4.55 -0.90 28.03
C ASP A 618 4.54 -1.46 26.61
N TYR A 619 5.53 -1.09 25.80
CA TYR A 619 5.70 -1.54 24.42
C TYR A 619 6.74 -2.66 24.34
N PHE A 620 6.40 -3.72 23.63
CA PHE A 620 7.30 -4.84 23.32
C PHE A 620 7.36 -5.00 21.81
N PHE A 621 8.54 -5.18 21.24
CA PHE A 621 8.68 -5.26 19.78
C PHE A 621 9.82 -6.18 19.35
N ASN A 622 9.66 -6.76 18.17
CA ASN A 622 10.66 -7.61 17.53
C ASN A 622 10.43 -7.65 16.01
N LYS A 623 11.42 -8.14 15.27
CA LYS A 623 11.33 -8.36 13.82
C LYS A 623 10.52 -9.61 13.48
N LEU A 624 9.73 -9.55 12.41
CA LEU A 624 9.13 -10.73 11.78
C LEU A 624 10.14 -11.38 10.82
N GLU A 625 10.67 -12.55 11.21
CA GLU A 625 11.66 -13.28 10.42
C GLU A 625 11.20 -13.55 8.98
N GLY A 626 12.11 -13.37 8.02
CA GLY A 626 11.83 -13.57 6.59
C GLY A 626 11.02 -12.46 5.93
N THR A 627 10.73 -11.36 6.63
CA THR A 627 9.97 -10.21 6.11
C THR A 627 10.64 -8.87 6.45
N PRO A 628 10.28 -7.77 5.76
CA PRO A 628 10.74 -6.42 6.12
C PRO A 628 9.94 -5.79 7.26
N PHE A 629 9.06 -6.56 7.93
CA PHE A 629 8.16 -6.05 8.95
C PHE A 629 8.69 -6.29 10.37
N SER A 630 8.31 -5.40 11.27
CA SER A 630 8.48 -5.53 12.71
C SER A 630 7.10 -5.52 13.37
N MET A 631 6.90 -6.39 14.35
CA MET A 631 5.66 -6.49 15.10
C MET A 631 5.89 -6.02 16.53
N GLY A 632 4.93 -5.29 17.07
CA GLY A 632 4.90 -4.91 18.46
C GLY A 632 3.55 -5.12 19.10
N ILE A 633 3.56 -5.11 20.43
CA ILE A 633 2.37 -5.07 21.26
C ILE A 633 2.52 -3.95 22.27
N SER A 634 1.39 -3.35 22.62
CA SER A 634 1.26 -2.31 23.63
C SER A 634 0.33 -2.81 24.72
N LEU A 635 0.79 -2.79 25.98
CA LEU A 635 0.01 -3.19 27.15
C LEU A 635 -0.15 -2.01 28.10
N PRO A 636 -1.37 -1.64 28.50
CA PRO A 636 -1.58 -0.55 29.43
C PRO A 636 -1.20 -0.97 30.86
N MET A 637 -0.37 -0.15 31.50
CA MET A 637 0.14 -0.40 32.85
C MET A 637 -0.98 -0.27 33.89
N GLY A 638 -1.01 -1.21 34.85
CA GLY A 638 -1.89 -1.18 36.02
C GLY A 638 -3.21 -1.93 35.88
N TYR A 639 -3.73 -2.10 34.65
CA TYR A 639 -4.94 -2.91 34.41
C TYR A 639 -4.82 -3.89 33.24
N GLY A 640 -3.99 -3.61 32.24
CA GLY A 640 -3.77 -4.51 31.09
C GLY A 640 -2.67 -5.54 31.30
N ASP A 641 -1.82 -5.36 32.31
CA ASP A 641 -0.67 -6.20 32.63
C ASP A 641 -1.04 -7.46 33.43
N THR A 642 -2.33 -7.67 33.72
CA THR A 642 -2.82 -8.85 34.45
C THR A 642 -3.95 -9.55 33.71
N GLU A 643 -4.00 -10.88 33.86
CA GLU A 643 -5.02 -11.75 33.30
C GLU A 643 -5.74 -12.49 34.43
N LEU A 644 -7.05 -12.65 34.26
CA LEU A 644 -7.88 -13.42 35.17
C LEU A 644 -7.81 -14.90 34.79
N MET A 645 -7.23 -15.71 35.67
CA MET A 645 -7.20 -17.16 35.57
C MET A 645 -8.29 -17.73 36.46
N LEU A 646 -9.35 -18.25 35.84
CA LEU A 646 -10.33 -19.08 36.54
C LEU A 646 -9.64 -20.40 36.90
N LYS A 647 -9.61 -20.74 38.20
CA LYS A 647 -8.78 -21.82 38.72
C LYS A 647 -9.33 -23.23 38.48
N ASP A 648 -10.48 -23.33 37.83
CA ASP A 648 -11.18 -24.59 37.71
C ASP A 648 -11.34 -25.04 36.25
N ASN A 649 -11.02 -26.31 36.05
CA ASN A 649 -11.01 -27.13 34.84
C ASN A 649 -11.90 -26.65 33.67
N PRO A 650 -11.46 -26.75 32.39
CA PRO A 650 -12.34 -26.58 31.22
C PRO A 650 -13.55 -27.54 31.20
N LEU A 651 -13.48 -28.65 31.96
CA LEU A 651 -14.61 -29.55 32.22
C LEU A 651 -15.71 -28.89 33.07
N GLU A 652 -15.40 -27.92 33.92
CA GLU A 652 -16.40 -27.20 34.72
C GLU A 652 -17.22 -26.19 33.91
N ALA A 653 -16.74 -25.72 32.75
CA ALA A 653 -17.59 -24.94 31.84
C ALA A 653 -18.70 -25.81 31.21
N LYS A 654 -18.41 -27.10 30.93
CA LYS A 654 -19.43 -28.10 30.59
C LYS A 654 -20.29 -28.48 31.81
N GLN A 655 -19.70 -28.57 32.99
CA GLN A 655 -20.45 -28.79 34.24
C GLN A 655 -21.13 -27.53 34.76
N GLY A 656 -20.96 -26.34 34.16
CA GLY A 656 -21.65 -25.12 34.58
C GLY A 656 -23.18 -25.28 34.49
N GLN A 657 -23.63 -26.12 33.56
CA GLN A 657 -25.03 -26.54 33.44
C GLN A 657 -25.46 -27.49 34.58
N GLU A 658 -24.56 -28.33 35.10
CA GLU A 658 -24.79 -29.27 36.21
C GLU A 658 -24.60 -28.65 37.62
N LEU A 659 -23.67 -27.69 37.76
CA LEU A 659 -23.32 -27.01 39.02
C LEU A 659 -24.24 -25.82 39.33
N ILE A 660 -24.68 -25.08 38.31
CA ILE A 660 -25.48 -23.86 38.48
C ILE A 660 -26.96 -24.13 38.20
N GLY A 661 -27.30 -25.19 37.45
CA GLY A 661 -28.68 -25.53 37.09
C GLY A 661 -29.37 -24.48 36.19
N VAL A 662 -28.62 -23.53 35.65
CA VAL A 662 -29.15 -22.46 34.81
C VAL A 662 -28.76 -22.69 33.36
N ASN A 663 -29.76 -22.69 32.47
CA ASN A 663 -29.54 -22.77 31.04
C ASN A 663 -28.86 -21.47 30.57
N VAL A 664 -27.58 -21.52 30.19
CA VAL A 664 -26.80 -20.34 29.79
C VAL A 664 -27.45 -19.59 28.63
N THR A 665 -28.16 -20.29 27.74
CA THR A 665 -28.91 -19.66 26.64
C THR A 665 -30.07 -18.78 27.11
N SER A 666 -30.60 -19.00 28.32
CA SER A 666 -31.66 -18.16 28.88
C SER A 666 -31.21 -16.74 29.22
N TYR A 667 -29.91 -16.52 29.49
CA TYR A 667 -29.34 -15.18 29.70
C TYR A 667 -29.29 -14.35 28.41
N PHE A 668 -29.25 -14.99 27.25
CA PHE A 668 -29.19 -14.32 25.94
C PHE A 668 -30.56 -13.96 25.37
N ASN A 669 -31.66 -14.29 26.06
CA ASN A 669 -33.01 -14.01 25.56
C ASN A 669 -33.38 -12.51 25.63
N PHE A 670 -32.83 -11.72 26.58
CA PHE A 670 -33.24 -10.30 26.71
C PHE A 670 -32.19 -9.29 27.24
N ALA A 671 -31.11 -9.68 27.94
CA ALA A 671 -30.28 -8.71 28.68
C ALA A 671 -28.77 -8.73 28.38
N TYR A 672 -28.21 -9.88 27.99
CA TYR A 672 -26.76 -10.03 27.77
C TYR A 672 -26.45 -10.19 26.29
N ARG A 673 -25.35 -9.57 25.82
CA ARG A 673 -24.86 -9.66 24.45
C ARG A 673 -23.49 -10.31 24.44
N VAL A 674 -23.28 -11.23 23.51
CA VAL A 674 -21.94 -11.73 23.17
C VAL A 674 -21.37 -10.84 22.07
N HIS A 675 -20.07 -10.57 22.11
CA HIS A 675 -19.40 -9.88 21.01
C HIS A 675 -19.48 -10.76 19.74
N ARG A 676 -19.76 -10.18 18.58
CA ARG A 676 -19.93 -10.97 17.34
C ARG A 676 -18.67 -11.72 16.90
N ASP A 677 -17.51 -11.27 17.37
CA ASP A 677 -16.20 -11.81 17.00
C ASP A 677 -15.69 -12.91 17.96
N TRP A 678 -16.46 -13.21 19.01
CA TRP A 678 -16.23 -14.34 19.94
C TRP A 678 -17.12 -15.50 19.53
#